data_AF-A0A8H4NZC2-F1
#
_entry.id   AF-A0A8H4NZC2-F1
#
_cell.length_a   1.000
_cell.length_b   1.000
_cell.length_c   1.000
_cell.angle_alpha   90.00
_cell.angle_beta   90.00
_cell.angle_gamma   90.00
#
_symmetry.space_group_name_H-M   'P 1'
#
loop_
_entity.id
_entity.type
_entity.pdbx_description
1 polymer ?
#
loop_
_entity_poly.entity_id
_entity_poly.type
_entity_poly.pdbx_seq_one_letter_code
_entity_poly.pdbx_strand_id
1 'polypeptide(L)'
;MAMKVRKYTNQFAFDPEDEEVFASDGEFRLESKLTKILLNGATRESFRLDSGSLRPLSRSQANSLNNRSINTGTCMLKAGHAAQFNKRREDRFFGNGNGKVGRLSNAVEQTTMDQAKTRRHGHPKWKIRETYVRIYWGSGDKLKQFIRAYLGKDNLKEYNPLHLRRTLDQYCYYSPESTEDRDKDQLLSRILNSQRSKPRQIAIDRNLYDTFKDNNPILMVDQLWLWVLEDNTVITCFPKRWSYVGRETDSNPQKDDPEPDGRTDVFNNVIRNSHNVDRVESLVYLIIEECQAACFDDTRYLDTCLNILEIYKDEVDQIINEETMCFRTFSTNVSHLEGAKLSQAISNNDDSLNISEEIKLLREIKDIRDELHTIGLIFEHQLEILKSIGEFHQSRGIPEIPIGSTGRYLKEVQDIDKHTEDAYMALNNLLDLKQKLANVAEARWSRGQAEETARQGNTLLVFTVVTIVFLPLSFMAAFFALNVAEFPKTPSGSLHLDFVTKYIFSISAAVVIPLLLLAFNVNSTTKTYDFVAKQLKKKYIQYFSKEHADSMSSKGPTQIRTIQFVSYLVTYLFLILPISEVQFVCKLLKEGWFLLGPASEDRSIQSPGPVDDRNEIGHSQGWKVRSIIKVSVTVAITAARILLVPVWVSLLCIEASILILLSLLGSLLFEVDLWKDFRSWAKASGTSLAARGGHCPPLGPVLPAPLNPGSHSAVKAAMKTIQEHLEAATSKHQNSSVVVAIKSANEHDYLLEFANTPPNVDPRGVDKVDSDTVFRMASLSKVFPVLALLKLHKVNFDDAVTKYLPELRALNKQARKRDAVWAVDWDEVTIGALASHIGGVPADMATDVAPYGDWTKLGFPEPDPSKSLNCSGILGLPACTKKDFFDRFGERPPVYGPFSVNPVYSNTGWALMGMVIEKVTGMPSGEFIKKNIWDPTGMKNTYDKKPDDSLGFIPPNDEWWNATLGYGDPAGVYYTSLNDIMKFGDALLRNKLLSPVQMRKWLKPATGTSSRGILLGEPWEIFRTNNVTKDGRLIDFYTKAGDITTYHSLMVLIPDYNLTVSLFNAGPEVGGLDLQFWFTDIVKELLPAIEEAGKDEADKIYGGTYSDKETNSTLTLSVDDQSGFHITNWTVRGVDIAKTYRSIDLPPKFPTPPGEVRFRLYPTDLKTDTETSWRMLSTSSEEEVKQVDSRLAWPDGSCNTWASVDRIVYQLLAHEHFVFTESSSGSDRTVVQLELVGYRVNMTKDN
;
A
#
# COMPACT_ATOMS: atom_id res chain seq x y z
N MET A 1 -29.57 25.61 1.99
CA MET A 1 -30.71 25.09 1.20
C MET A 1 -30.24 24.77 -0.22
N ALA A 2 -30.74 23.72 -0.88
CA ALA A 2 -30.48 23.43 -2.29
C ALA A 2 -31.73 23.73 -3.14
N MET A 3 -31.56 24.20 -4.37
CA MET A 3 -32.66 24.77 -5.17
C MET A 3 -33.03 23.89 -6.37
N LYS A 4 -34.28 23.99 -6.85
CA LYS A 4 -34.71 23.37 -8.12
C LYS A 4 -35.94 24.12 -8.68
N VAL A 5 -35.78 24.73 -9.86
CA VAL A 5 -36.83 25.54 -10.50
C VAL A 5 -37.28 24.90 -11.81
N ARG A 6 -38.60 24.84 -12.04
CA ARG A 6 -39.19 24.38 -13.31
C ARG A 6 -40.40 25.23 -13.68
N LYS A 7 -40.50 25.59 -14.96
CA LYS A 7 -41.69 26.20 -15.56
C LYS A 7 -42.42 25.15 -16.41
N TYR A 8 -43.74 25.09 -16.28
CA TYR A 8 -44.61 24.29 -17.13
C TYR A 8 -45.40 25.21 -18.07
N THR A 9 -45.55 24.79 -19.33
CA THR A 9 -46.43 25.41 -20.31
C THR A 9 -47.26 24.30 -20.96
N ASN A 10 -48.56 24.26 -20.65
CA ASN A 10 -49.56 23.25 -21.10
C ASN A 10 -49.24 21.76 -20.88
N GLN A 11 -49.87 21.16 -19.85
CA GLN A 11 -50.65 19.91 -19.90
C GLN A 11 -50.92 19.36 -18.48
N PHE A 12 -52.12 19.63 -17.94
CA PHE A 12 -52.75 18.78 -16.93
C PHE A 12 -54.24 18.71 -17.26
N ALA A 13 -54.63 17.66 -18.00
CA ALA A 13 -56.02 17.24 -18.04
C ALA A 13 -56.31 16.46 -16.76
N PHE A 14 -57.38 16.84 -16.04
CA PHE A 14 -57.93 16.02 -14.97
C PHE A 14 -58.72 14.84 -15.57
N ASP A 15 -58.72 13.70 -14.88
CA ASP A 15 -59.46 12.50 -15.27
C ASP A 15 -60.90 12.61 -14.73
N PRO A 16 -61.95 12.65 -15.56
CA PRO A 16 -63.26 13.23 -15.19
C PRO A 16 -64.28 12.20 -14.63
N GLU A 17 -63.87 11.30 -13.72
CA GLU A 17 -64.81 10.37 -13.03
C GLU A 17 -65.15 10.76 -11.58
N ASP A 18 -64.69 11.92 -11.08
CA ASP A 18 -65.02 12.49 -9.76
C ASP A 18 -65.70 13.89 -9.86
N GLU A 19 -66.38 14.20 -10.98
CA GLU A 19 -67.10 15.47 -11.18
C GLU A 19 -68.64 15.32 -11.11
N GLU A 20 -69.18 15.21 -9.89
CA GLU A 20 -70.54 15.67 -9.58
C GLU A 20 -70.54 17.02 -8.81
N VAL A 21 -69.69 17.96 -9.23
CA VAL A 21 -70.04 19.39 -9.26
C VAL A 21 -69.41 20.05 -10.49
N PHE A 22 -70.28 20.46 -11.44
CA PHE A 22 -70.07 21.25 -12.67
C PHE A 22 -70.11 20.50 -14.03
N ALA A 23 -71.30 20.52 -14.64
CA ALA A 23 -71.48 20.37 -16.09
C ALA A 23 -70.95 21.64 -16.84
N SER A 24 -70.77 21.68 -18.17
CA SER A 24 -71.44 20.93 -19.25
C SER A 24 -70.69 20.97 -20.61
N ASP A 25 -70.90 19.92 -21.42
CA ASP A 25 -70.90 19.85 -22.90
C ASP A 25 -69.62 20.13 -23.74
N GLY A 26 -69.27 19.15 -24.58
CA GLY A 26 -68.48 19.36 -25.82
C GLY A 26 -67.56 18.21 -26.22
N GLU A 27 -67.95 17.39 -27.22
CA GLU A 27 -67.07 16.40 -27.86
C GLU A 27 -65.85 17.06 -28.54
N PHE A 28 -64.70 16.36 -28.65
CA PHE A 28 -63.97 16.17 -29.94
C PHE A 28 -62.78 15.19 -29.83
N ARG A 29 -62.56 14.39 -30.88
CA ARG A 29 -61.33 13.59 -31.13
C ARG A 29 -60.33 14.41 -31.96
N LEU A 30 -59.01 14.24 -31.76
CA LEU A 30 -58.06 13.64 -32.74
C LEU A 30 -56.57 13.85 -32.38
N GLU A 31 -55.82 12.75 -32.56
CA GLU A 31 -54.46 12.60 -33.13
C GLU A 31 -53.19 13.39 -32.71
N SER A 32 -52.07 12.74 -33.01
CA SER A 32 -50.68 13.08 -32.68
C SER A 32 -50.02 14.07 -33.65
N LYS A 33 -48.98 14.79 -33.16
CA LYS A 33 -47.63 14.76 -33.79
C LYS A 33 -46.53 15.43 -32.96
N LEU A 34 -45.31 14.96 -33.23
CA LEU A 34 -43.98 15.37 -32.73
C LEU A 34 -43.71 16.88 -32.65
N THR A 35 -42.78 17.30 -31.78
CA THR A 35 -41.39 17.67 -32.18
C THR A 35 -40.47 17.79 -30.95
N LYS A 36 -39.18 17.47 -31.14
CA LYS A 36 -38.12 17.46 -30.12
C LYS A 36 -37.08 18.52 -30.50
N ILE A 37 -36.71 19.42 -29.58
CA ILE A 37 -35.51 20.27 -29.68
C ILE A 37 -34.73 20.15 -28.38
N LEU A 38 -33.44 19.85 -28.50
CA LEU A 38 -32.44 19.88 -27.43
C LEU A 38 -31.60 21.16 -27.58
N LEU A 39 -31.19 21.72 -26.45
CA LEU A 39 -29.92 22.44 -26.35
C LEU A 39 -29.08 21.72 -25.29
N ASN A 40 -27.83 21.42 -25.65
CA ASN A 40 -26.89 20.60 -24.88
C ASN A 40 -25.74 21.46 -24.34
N GLY A 41 -25.27 21.11 -23.14
CA GLY A 41 -24.08 21.65 -22.49
C GLY A 41 -24.11 21.27 -21.00
N ALA A 42 -23.36 20.30 -20.48
CA ALA A 42 -22.30 19.49 -21.10
C ALA A 42 -22.51 17.96 -20.91
N THR A 43 -22.01 17.21 -21.90
CA THR A 43 -21.57 15.79 -21.92
C THR A 43 -22.20 14.74 -20.97
N ARG A 44 -22.89 13.78 -21.59
CA ARG A 44 -23.26 12.44 -21.08
C ARG A 44 -22.33 11.37 -21.66
N GLU A 45 -22.25 10.21 -20.99
CA GLU A 45 -22.46 8.85 -21.53
C GLU A 45 -22.77 7.92 -20.32
N SER A 46 -23.97 7.36 -20.08
CA SER A 46 -24.69 6.23 -20.74
C SER A 46 -24.12 4.84 -20.35
N PHE A 47 -24.85 3.75 -20.04
CA PHE A 47 -26.21 3.29 -20.44
C PHE A 47 -26.88 2.33 -19.39
N ARG A 48 -28.22 2.24 -19.43
CA ARG A 48 -29.19 1.13 -19.08
C ARG A 48 -28.73 -0.09 -18.23
N LEU A 49 -29.61 -0.54 -17.30
CA LEU A 49 -30.47 -1.74 -17.47
C LEU A 49 -31.48 -2.00 -16.31
N ASP A 50 -32.70 -2.38 -16.72
CA ASP A 50 -33.83 -3.06 -16.04
C ASP A 50 -33.91 -3.24 -14.51
N SER A 51 -35.02 -2.76 -13.93
CA SER A 51 -35.48 -3.09 -12.57
C SER A 51 -36.55 -4.20 -12.54
N GLY A 52 -36.15 -5.41 -12.12
CA GLY A 52 -37.02 -6.57 -11.95
C GLY A 52 -37.46 -6.83 -10.50
N SER A 53 -38.65 -6.36 -10.14
CA SER A 53 -39.52 -6.85 -9.04
C SER A 53 -38.94 -7.12 -7.63
N LEU A 54 -39.39 -6.32 -6.65
CA LEU A 54 -39.66 -6.80 -5.28
C LEU A 54 -41.01 -6.27 -4.78
N ARG A 55 -41.73 -7.11 -4.02
CA ARG A 55 -42.94 -6.80 -3.26
C ARG A 55 -42.78 -7.35 -1.81
N PRO A 56 -43.59 -6.90 -0.84
CA PRO A 56 -43.04 -6.43 0.44
C PRO A 56 -43.17 -7.42 1.61
N LEU A 57 -42.34 -7.20 2.63
CA LEU A 57 -42.48 -7.79 3.96
C LEU A 57 -43.54 -7.06 4.80
N SER A 58 -44.27 -7.83 5.60
CA SER A 58 -45.27 -7.33 6.53
C SER A 58 -44.85 -7.56 7.99
N ARG A 59 -45.05 -6.55 8.83
CA ARG A 59 -45.38 -6.60 10.28
C ARG A 59 -44.92 -7.84 11.08
N SER A 60 -44.03 -7.63 12.05
CA SER A 60 -44.39 -7.36 13.47
C SER A 60 -43.33 -7.86 14.44
N GLN A 61 -42.94 -7.02 15.40
CA GLN A 61 -43.17 -7.28 16.83
C GLN A 61 -42.85 -6.02 17.65
N ALA A 62 -43.56 -5.85 18.75
CA ALA A 62 -43.41 -4.74 19.68
C ALA A 62 -43.12 -5.31 21.08
N ASN A 63 -42.60 -4.44 21.96
CA ASN A 63 -42.54 -4.59 23.41
C ASN A 63 -41.54 -5.64 23.96
N SER A 64 -40.83 -5.39 25.08
CA SER A 64 -40.71 -4.16 25.90
C SER A 64 -39.73 -4.36 27.07
N LEU A 65 -39.02 -3.29 27.48
CA LEU A 65 -38.55 -3.00 28.86
C LEU A 65 -37.46 -3.97 29.45
N ASN A 66 -36.55 -3.59 30.37
CA ASN A 66 -36.32 -2.32 31.08
C ASN A 66 -34.89 -2.20 31.70
N ASN A 67 -34.60 -1.04 32.31
CA ASN A 67 -33.52 -0.71 33.28
C ASN A 67 -32.08 -0.53 32.71
N ARG A 68 -31.52 0.69 32.73
CA ARG A 68 -30.89 1.41 33.89
C ARG A 68 -29.78 0.60 34.59
N SER A 69 -28.60 1.15 34.94
CA SER A 69 -27.98 2.46 34.66
C SER A 69 -26.57 2.51 35.29
N ILE A 70 -25.61 3.19 34.66
CA ILE A 70 -24.54 4.03 35.27
C ILE A 70 -23.77 3.44 36.48
N ASN A 71 -22.46 3.18 36.33
CA ASN A 71 -21.47 4.10 36.93
C ASN A 71 -20.01 3.94 36.46
N THR A 72 -19.35 5.09 36.39
CA THR A 72 -17.89 5.28 36.22
C THR A 72 -17.14 5.10 37.53
N GLY A 73 -15.87 4.66 37.47
CA GLY A 73 -14.96 4.58 38.62
C GLY A 73 -13.72 5.45 38.46
N THR A 74 -13.77 6.68 38.98
CA THR A 74 -12.68 7.66 39.00
C THR A 74 -11.70 7.41 40.15
N CYS A 75 -10.45 7.88 40.05
CA CYS A 75 -9.53 7.93 41.19
C CYS A 75 -8.69 9.21 41.20
N MET A 76 -8.93 10.12 42.16
CA MET A 76 -7.98 10.43 43.25
C MET A 76 -8.49 11.55 44.19
N LEU A 77 -8.42 11.27 45.51
CA LEU A 77 -7.85 12.08 46.62
C LEU A 77 -7.87 13.63 46.49
N LYS A 78 -8.12 14.46 47.51
CA LYS A 78 -8.44 14.39 48.95
C LYS A 78 -8.45 15.85 49.45
N ALA A 79 -9.33 16.18 50.40
CA ALA A 79 -9.09 16.98 51.63
C ALA A 79 -10.32 17.83 51.99
N GLY A 80 -10.71 17.82 53.27
CA GLY A 80 -11.92 18.49 53.76
C GLY A 80 -11.63 19.71 54.64
N HIS A 81 -12.67 20.52 54.86
CA HIS A 81 -12.70 21.61 55.84
C HIS A 81 -13.44 21.20 57.12
N ALA A 82 -13.14 21.87 58.22
CA ALA A 82 -13.85 21.77 59.50
C ALA A 82 -14.65 23.05 59.80
N ALA A 83 -15.78 22.90 60.52
CA ALA A 83 -16.34 23.75 61.60
C ALA A 83 -16.25 25.31 61.52
N GLN A 84 -17.23 26.14 61.93
CA GLN A 84 -18.58 25.99 62.50
C GLN A 84 -19.24 27.41 62.56
N PHE A 85 -20.47 27.52 63.12
CA PHE A 85 -21.10 28.74 63.68
C PHE A 85 -21.79 29.81 62.77
N ASN A 86 -23.07 29.53 62.46
CA ASN A 86 -24.28 30.20 62.99
C ASN A 86 -24.44 31.76 62.99
N LYS A 87 -25.56 32.18 62.33
CA LYS A 87 -26.62 33.10 62.85
C LYS A 87 -26.51 34.64 62.69
N ARG A 88 -27.47 35.19 61.89
CA ARG A 88 -28.38 36.35 62.11
C ARG A 88 -28.54 37.17 60.81
N ARG A 89 -29.67 37.77 60.45
CA ARG A 89 -31.10 37.68 60.79
C ARG A 89 -31.78 38.80 59.97
N GLU A 90 -32.93 38.51 59.35
CA GLU A 90 -34.13 39.39 59.26
C GLU A 90 -34.00 40.72 58.45
N ASP A 91 -35.02 41.22 57.74
CA ASP A 91 -36.45 40.90 57.83
C ASP A 91 -37.31 41.39 56.61
N ARG A 92 -38.54 40.84 56.52
CA ARG A 92 -39.82 41.41 55.99
C ARG A 92 -40.48 40.99 54.65
N PHE A 93 -41.51 40.15 54.84
CA PHE A 93 -42.95 40.30 54.47
C PHE A 93 -43.51 40.04 53.04
N PHE A 94 -44.29 38.93 52.93
CA PHE A 94 -45.62 38.66 52.30
C PHE A 94 -46.10 39.42 51.03
N GLY A 95 -46.90 38.83 50.10
CA GLY A 95 -47.43 37.45 49.98
C GLY A 95 -48.69 37.32 49.07
N ASN A 96 -49.16 36.07 48.87
CA ASN A 96 -50.49 35.60 48.37
C ASN A 96 -51.04 35.92 46.96
N GLY A 97 -51.65 34.89 46.31
CA GLY A 97 -53.01 35.05 45.74
C GLY A 97 -53.39 34.28 44.45
N ASN A 98 -54.14 33.18 44.59
CA ASN A 98 -54.80 32.41 43.51
C ASN A 98 -55.73 33.20 42.55
N GLY A 99 -55.93 32.72 41.31
CA GLY A 99 -57.11 33.08 40.50
C GLY A 99 -57.21 32.39 39.11
N LYS A 100 -58.37 31.77 38.80
CA LYS A 100 -58.75 31.25 37.46
C LYS A 100 -59.93 32.05 36.89
N VAL A 101 -60.18 31.88 35.58
CA VAL A 101 -61.43 32.13 34.82
C VAL A 101 -61.59 33.52 34.15
N GLY A 102 -61.80 33.53 32.81
CA GLY A 102 -62.84 34.41 32.24
C GLY A 102 -62.66 35.05 30.84
N ARG A 103 -63.24 34.41 29.81
CA ARG A 103 -63.99 34.98 28.65
C ARG A 103 -63.32 35.82 27.53
N LEU A 104 -63.81 35.52 26.31
CA LEU A 104 -63.72 36.30 25.07
C LEU A 104 -64.38 37.70 25.18
N SER A 105 -63.93 38.66 24.34
CA SER A 105 -64.79 39.34 23.35
C SER A 105 -64.03 40.39 22.51
N ASN A 106 -64.58 40.73 21.33
CA ASN A 106 -64.00 41.66 20.35
C ASN A 106 -64.38 43.14 20.61
N ALA A 107 -63.46 44.07 20.33
CA ALA A 107 -63.69 45.43 19.80
C ALA A 107 -62.32 46.02 19.40
N VAL A 108 -61.98 46.58 18.22
CA VAL A 108 -62.65 47.37 17.15
C VAL A 108 -62.22 48.85 17.18
N GLU A 109 -61.46 49.21 16.14
CA GLU A 109 -61.33 50.51 15.42
C GLU A 109 -60.72 51.80 16.03
N GLN A 110 -59.72 52.32 15.27
CA GLN A 110 -59.52 53.72 14.80
C GLN A 110 -59.32 54.83 15.89
N THR A 111 -58.70 56.00 15.65
CA THR A 111 -58.85 56.92 14.50
C THR A 111 -57.82 58.09 14.55
N THR A 112 -57.38 58.63 13.39
CA THR A 112 -57.08 60.08 13.06
C THR A 112 -56.06 60.92 13.88
N MET A 113 -55.58 62.11 13.43
CA MET A 113 -55.20 62.71 12.11
C MET A 113 -54.55 64.10 12.38
N ASP A 114 -53.54 64.48 11.57
CA ASP A 114 -53.05 65.84 11.17
C ASP A 114 -51.51 65.81 10.89
N GLN A 115 -50.82 66.72 10.18
CA GLN A 115 -51.10 67.84 9.25
C GLN A 115 -49.81 68.05 8.38
N ALA A 116 -49.71 68.76 7.24
CA ALA A 116 -50.65 69.61 6.46
C ALA A 116 -50.31 69.63 4.93
N LYS A 117 -50.40 70.81 4.29
CA LYS A 117 -50.15 71.19 2.88
C LYS A 117 -48.65 71.50 2.64
N THR A 118 -48.06 71.43 1.44
CA THR A 118 -48.39 72.20 0.20
C THR A 118 -47.96 71.56 -1.15
N ARG A 119 -48.53 72.09 -2.24
CA ARG A 119 -48.56 71.59 -3.64
C ARG A 119 -47.29 71.85 -4.48
N ARG A 120 -47.13 71.09 -5.60
CA ARG A 120 -47.12 71.62 -6.99
C ARG A 120 -47.49 70.54 -8.05
N HIS A 121 -47.85 71.02 -9.25
CA HIS A 121 -48.49 70.38 -10.43
C HIS A 121 -47.81 69.10 -10.98
N GLY A 122 -48.43 68.23 -11.81
CA GLY A 122 -49.81 68.16 -12.32
C GLY A 122 -49.96 67.29 -13.60
N HIS A 123 -50.99 66.43 -13.66
CA HIS A 123 -51.43 65.53 -14.76
C HIS A 123 -50.53 64.32 -15.15
N PRO A 124 -51.10 63.21 -15.67
CA PRO A 124 -52.44 62.64 -15.48
C PRO A 124 -52.41 61.25 -14.79
N LYS A 125 -53.59 60.77 -14.36
CA LYS A 125 -53.76 59.48 -13.67
C LYS A 125 -53.37 58.28 -14.54
N TRP A 126 -52.36 57.51 -14.14
CA TRP A 126 -52.28 56.09 -14.47
C TRP A 126 -52.91 55.29 -13.34
N LYS A 127 -53.91 54.47 -13.65
CA LYS A 127 -54.46 53.48 -12.70
C LYS A 127 -53.40 52.40 -12.48
N ILE A 128 -52.69 52.45 -11.36
CA ILE A 128 -51.94 51.28 -10.88
C ILE A 128 -53.00 50.28 -10.39
N ARG A 129 -53.01 49.07 -10.95
CA ARG A 129 -53.89 47.98 -10.53
C ARG A 129 -53.43 47.53 -9.14
N GLU A 130 -54.36 47.36 -8.21
CA GLU A 130 -54.10 46.63 -6.97
C GLU A 130 -53.90 45.14 -7.32
N THR A 131 -52.64 44.72 -7.46
CA THR A 131 -52.29 43.31 -7.70
C THR A 131 -52.28 42.59 -6.35
N TYR A 132 -53.42 42.04 -5.94
CA TYR A 132 -53.53 41.26 -4.70
C TYR A 132 -52.76 39.94 -4.82
N VAL A 133 -51.56 39.85 -4.25
CA VAL A 133 -50.84 38.58 -4.05
C VAL A 133 -51.62 37.74 -3.02
N ARG A 134 -52.31 36.69 -3.48
CA ARG A 134 -53.06 35.77 -2.61
C ARG A 134 -52.19 34.55 -2.29
N ILE A 135 -51.73 34.45 -1.04
CA ILE A 135 -50.94 33.31 -0.57
C ILE A 135 -51.88 32.28 0.08
N TYR A 136 -51.83 31.05 -0.42
CA TYR A 136 -52.60 29.92 0.09
C TYR A 136 -51.68 28.93 0.80
N TRP A 137 -52.12 28.42 1.95
CA TRP A 137 -51.43 27.40 2.75
C TRP A 137 -52.41 26.26 3.04
N GLY A 138 -51.91 25.02 3.11
CA GLY A 138 -52.73 23.84 3.38
C GLY A 138 -51.89 22.63 3.74
N SER A 139 -52.41 21.80 4.65
CA SER A 139 -51.69 20.64 5.18
C SER A 139 -51.92 19.36 4.36
N GLY A 140 -50.89 18.50 4.31
CA GLY A 140 -51.01 17.07 4.03
C GLY A 140 -51.50 16.69 2.63
N ASP A 141 -52.81 16.59 2.44
CA ASP A 141 -53.38 15.67 1.46
C ASP A 141 -53.53 16.25 0.04
N LYS A 142 -53.82 17.55 -0.08
CA LYS A 142 -53.78 18.23 -1.39
C LYS A 142 -52.36 18.29 -1.97
N LEU A 143 -51.36 18.49 -1.11
CA LEU A 143 -49.95 18.44 -1.49
C LEU A 143 -49.53 17.02 -1.90
N LYS A 144 -49.99 15.97 -1.18
CA LYS A 144 -49.79 14.57 -1.61
C LYS A 144 -50.43 14.26 -2.96
N GLN A 145 -51.62 14.80 -3.26
CA GLN A 145 -52.25 14.64 -4.58
C GLN A 145 -51.41 15.32 -5.68
N PHE A 146 -50.98 16.56 -5.48
CA PHE A 146 -50.12 17.28 -6.42
C PHE A 146 -48.77 16.57 -6.64
N ILE A 147 -48.12 16.12 -5.56
CA ILE A 147 -46.86 15.34 -5.64
C ILE A 147 -47.09 14.00 -6.34
N ARG A 148 -48.18 13.28 -6.08
CA ARG A 148 -48.51 12.02 -6.80
C ARG A 148 -48.76 12.25 -8.29
N ALA A 149 -49.43 13.34 -8.65
CA ALA A 149 -49.65 13.72 -10.05
C ALA A 149 -48.33 14.09 -10.75
N TYR A 150 -47.48 14.88 -10.09
CA TYR A 150 -46.16 15.27 -10.60
C TYR A 150 -45.17 14.09 -10.74
N LEU A 151 -45.25 13.10 -9.84
CA LEU A 151 -44.38 11.93 -9.87
C LEU A 151 -44.85 10.87 -10.88
N GLY A 152 -46.15 10.78 -11.17
CA GLY A 152 -46.73 9.77 -12.06
C GLY A 152 -46.62 8.34 -11.52
N LYS A 153 -47.43 7.41 -12.03
CA LYS A 153 -47.29 5.98 -11.66
C LYS A 153 -46.04 5.32 -12.27
N ASP A 154 -45.54 5.86 -13.38
CA ASP A 154 -44.51 5.21 -14.19
C ASP A 154 -43.08 5.69 -13.90
N ASN A 155 -42.86 6.96 -13.51
CA ASN A 155 -41.51 7.46 -13.22
C ASN A 155 -40.96 6.99 -11.85
N LEU A 156 -41.80 6.44 -10.97
CA LEU A 156 -41.43 6.02 -9.62
C LEU A 156 -40.54 4.75 -9.56
N LYS A 157 -40.25 4.10 -10.69
CA LYS A 157 -39.49 2.83 -10.73
C LYS A 157 -38.01 2.93 -11.14
N GLU A 158 -37.57 4.04 -11.72
CA GLU A 158 -36.16 4.22 -12.13
C GLU A 158 -35.43 5.36 -11.39
N TYR A 159 -36.15 6.38 -10.91
CA TYR A 159 -35.56 7.45 -10.10
C TYR A 159 -36.52 7.84 -8.99
N ASN A 160 -36.05 7.90 -7.74
CA ASN A 160 -36.79 8.49 -6.63
C ASN A 160 -36.58 10.03 -6.67
N PRO A 161 -37.52 10.85 -7.18
CA PRO A 161 -37.21 12.24 -7.54
C PRO A 161 -37.24 13.20 -6.35
N LEU A 162 -37.73 12.71 -5.20
CA LEU A 162 -37.76 13.42 -3.93
C LEU A 162 -36.46 13.15 -3.17
N HIS A 163 -35.53 14.11 -3.19
CA HIS A 163 -34.45 14.06 -2.20
C HIS A 163 -35.05 14.38 -0.83
N LEU A 164 -34.81 13.50 0.13
CA LEU A 164 -35.12 13.75 1.53
C LEU A 164 -34.22 14.88 2.07
N ARG A 165 -34.64 15.48 3.19
CA ARG A 165 -33.78 16.37 3.99
C ARG A 165 -32.51 15.61 4.38
N ARG A 166 -31.35 16.22 4.14
CA ARG A 166 -30.02 15.63 4.40
C ARG A 166 -29.26 16.47 5.42
N THR A 167 -28.36 15.87 6.18
CA THR A 167 -27.31 16.61 6.90
C THR A 167 -26.31 17.22 5.91
N LEU A 168 -25.35 18.04 6.38
CA LEU A 168 -24.20 18.46 5.55
C LEU A 168 -23.46 17.24 4.99
N ASP A 169 -23.08 16.28 5.84
CA ASP A 169 -22.36 15.09 5.42
C ASP A 169 -23.15 14.22 4.43
N GLN A 170 -24.46 14.04 4.62
CA GLN A 170 -25.31 13.28 3.66
C GLN A 170 -25.50 14.00 2.33
N TYR A 171 -25.26 15.31 2.27
CA TYR A 171 -25.28 16.08 1.03
C TYR A 171 -23.98 15.88 0.25
N CYS A 172 -22.83 15.92 0.93
CA CYS A 172 -21.50 15.77 0.31
C CYS A 172 -21.15 14.30 0.03
N TYR A 173 -21.24 13.44 1.05
CA TYR A 173 -20.83 12.03 1.01
C TYR A 173 -22.02 11.11 0.75
N TYR A 174 -22.12 10.61 -0.48
CA TYR A 174 -23.18 9.68 -0.92
C TYR A 174 -22.77 8.19 -0.86
N SER A 175 -21.52 7.89 -0.52
CA SER A 175 -20.98 6.53 -0.47
C SER A 175 -21.01 5.79 0.89
N PRO A 176 -20.97 6.43 2.08
CA PRO A 176 -20.99 5.68 3.34
C PRO A 176 -22.40 5.17 3.67
N GLU A 177 -22.50 3.98 4.29
CA GLU A 177 -23.79 3.38 4.69
C GLU A 177 -24.50 4.18 5.79
N SER A 178 -23.75 4.92 6.60
CA SER A 178 -24.26 5.86 7.60
C SER A 178 -23.32 7.05 7.77
N THR A 179 -23.88 8.22 8.00
CA THR A 179 -23.18 9.45 8.39
C THR A 179 -23.33 9.75 9.89
N GLU A 180 -24.04 8.90 10.65
CA GLU A 180 -24.59 9.24 11.98
C GLU A 180 -23.55 9.77 12.97
N ASP A 181 -22.31 9.25 12.94
CA ASP A 181 -21.25 9.71 13.84
C ASP A 181 -20.61 11.03 13.40
N ARG A 182 -20.57 11.32 12.08
CA ARG A 182 -20.18 12.63 11.54
C ARG A 182 -21.26 13.67 11.80
N ASP A 183 -22.52 13.30 11.62
CA ASP A 183 -23.68 14.14 11.89
C ASP A 183 -23.73 14.61 13.37
N LYS A 184 -23.32 13.74 14.30
CA LYS A 184 -23.22 14.07 15.74
C LYS A 184 -22.04 14.98 16.08
N ASP A 185 -20.97 14.96 15.28
CA ASP A 185 -19.71 15.66 15.56
C ASP A 185 -19.58 17.01 14.82
N GLN A 186 -20.61 17.45 14.09
CA GLN A 186 -20.65 18.75 13.43
C GLN A 186 -20.30 19.91 14.39
N LEU A 187 -19.56 20.91 13.90
CA LEU A 187 -19.07 22.04 14.70
C LEU A 187 -20.16 22.68 15.58
N LEU A 188 -21.33 22.98 15.01
CA LEU A 188 -22.44 23.59 15.73
C LEU A 188 -22.95 22.72 16.89
N SER A 189 -23.05 21.40 16.67
CA SER A 189 -23.40 20.41 17.68
C SER A 189 -22.37 20.40 18.81
N ARG A 190 -21.07 20.41 18.46
CA ARG A 190 -19.96 20.44 19.44
C ARG A 190 -19.99 21.69 20.30
N ILE A 191 -20.15 22.87 19.71
CA ILE A 191 -20.15 24.16 20.44
C ILE A 191 -21.37 24.28 21.37
N LEU A 192 -22.58 23.94 20.90
CA LEU A 192 -23.79 24.02 21.73
C LEU A 192 -23.84 22.95 22.84
N ASN A 193 -23.13 21.83 22.68
CA ASN A 193 -22.92 20.87 23.76
C ASN A 193 -21.80 21.29 24.74
N SER A 194 -20.71 21.89 24.27
CA SER A 194 -19.57 22.28 25.13
C SER A 194 -19.97 23.39 26.11
N GLN A 195 -20.80 24.35 25.67
CA GLN A 195 -21.44 25.39 26.49
C GLN A 195 -22.20 24.82 27.71
N ARG A 196 -22.68 23.56 27.66
CA ARG A 196 -23.31 22.90 28.83
C ARG A 196 -22.35 22.58 29.98
N SER A 197 -21.04 22.58 29.72
CA SER A 197 -20.00 22.13 30.65
C SER A 197 -19.11 23.26 31.18
N LYS A 198 -18.84 24.29 30.35
CA LYS A 198 -18.21 25.55 30.73
C LYS A 198 -18.77 26.66 29.81
N PRO A 199 -19.25 27.80 30.35
CA PRO A 199 -19.70 28.90 29.50
C PRO A 199 -18.51 29.56 28.81
N ARG A 200 -18.32 29.30 27.49
CA ARG A 200 -17.40 30.09 26.64
C ARG A 200 -18.06 31.43 26.33
N GLN A 201 -17.25 32.48 26.17
CA GLN A 201 -17.69 33.87 26.00
C GLN A 201 -18.21 34.20 24.58
N ILE A 202 -18.80 33.23 23.89
CA ILE A 202 -19.50 33.42 22.61
C ILE A 202 -20.85 34.08 22.93
N ALA A 203 -21.21 35.14 22.21
CA ALA A 203 -22.41 35.95 22.48
C ALA A 203 -23.73 35.31 21.99
N ILE A 204 -23.90 34.00 22.21
CA ILE A 204 -25.15 33.29 21.94
C ILE A 204 -26.20 33.78 22.95
N ASP A 205 -27.34 34.27 22.47
CA ASP A 205 -28.46 34.67 23.33
C ASP A 205 -28.84 33.52 24.29
N ARG A 206 -28.98 33.82 25.59
CA ARG A 206 -29.39 32.85 26.61
C ARG A 206 -30.70 32.17 26.26
N ASN A 207 -31.64 32.89 25.63
CA ASN A 207 -32.91 32.31 25.19
C ASN A 207 -32.70 31.21 24.14
N LEU A 208 -31.68 31.37 23.28
CA LEU A 208 -31.34 30.42 22.24
C LEU A 208 -30.65 29.17 22.83
N TYR A 209 -29.71 29.37 23.77
CA TYR A 209 -29.13 28.27 24.53
C TYR A 209 -30.20 27.46 25.28
N ASP A 210 -31.12 28.13 25.98
CA ASP A 210 -32.23 27.46 26.68
C ASP A 210 -33.21 26.73 25.73
N THR A 211 -33.28 27.11 24.46
CA THR A 211 -34.10 26.45 23.42
C THR A 211 -33.43 25.19 22.86
N PHE A 212 -32.10 25.17 22.74
CA PHE A 212 -31.35 24.05 22.11
C PHE A 212 -30.65 23.10 23.09
N LYS A 213 -30.55 23.44 24.38
CA LYS A 213 -29.86 22.65 25.44
C LYS A 213 -30.34 21.21 25.62
N ASP A 214 -31.49 20.82 25.07
CA ASP A 214 -32.05 19.47 25.22
C ASP A 214 -31.96 18.62 23.93
N ASN A 215 -31.59 19.20 22.77
CA ASN A 215 -31.85 18.58 21.45
C ASN A 215 -30.67 18.24 20.55
N ASN A 216 -29.44 18.69 20.84
CA ASN A 216 -28.26 18.49 19.97
C ASN A 216 -28.51 18.88 18.48
N PRO A 217 -28.68 20.18 18.18
CA PRO A 217 -29.05 20.64 16.84
C PRO A 217 -27.94 20.40 15.81
N ILE A 218 -28.33 19.90 14.64
CA ILE A 218 -27.47 19.59 13.48
C ILE A 218 -27.84 20.46 12.28
N LEU A 219 -26.88 20.75 11.41
CA LEU A 219 -27.10 21.51 10.18
C LEU A 219 -27.67 20.61 9.07
N MET A 220 -28.78 21.05 8.49
CA MET A 220 -29.56 20.30 7.51
C MET A 220 -29.69 21.06 6.19
N VAL A 221 -29.47 20.37 5.07
CA VAL A 221 -29.68 20.86 3.72
C VAL A 221 -31.13 20.57 3.29
N ASP A 222 -32.00 21.55 3.52
CA ASP A 222 -33.37 21.56 2.97
C ASP A 222 -33.39 21.83 1.45
N GLN A 223 -34.42 21.35 0.75
CA GLN A 223 -34.63 21.64 -0.67
C GLN A 223 -35.79 22.61 -0.90
N LEU A 224 -35.57 23.63 -1.74
CA LEU A 224 -36.62 24.50 -2.27
C LEU A 224 -37.17 23.94 -3.58
N TRP A 225 -38.45 23.60 -3.59
CA TRP A 225 -39.20 23.34 -4.81
C TRP A 225 -40.01 24.58 -5.16
N LEU A 226 -39.84 25.09 -6.38
CA LEU A 226 -40.55 26.29 -6.83
C LEU A 226 -41.03 26.13 -8.28
N TRP A 227 -42.32 26.36 -8.48
CA TRP A 227 -43.01 26.31 -9.77
C TRP A 227 -43.70 27.64 -10.04
N VAL A 228 -43.54 28.15 -11.26
CA VAL A 228 -44.25 29.34 -11.76
C VAL A 228 -45.23 28.90 -12.84
N LEU A 229 -46.51 29.11 -12.59
CA LEU A 229 -47.61 28.79 -13.51
C LEU A 229 -47.98 30.00 -14.38
N GLU A 230 -48.64 29.75 -15.51
CA GLU A 230 -48.99 30.80 -16.48
C GLU A 230 -50.00 31.84 -15.92
N ASP A 231 -50.86 31.44 -14.98
CA ASP A 231 -51.88 32.30 -14.33
C ASP A 231 -51.33 33.20 -13.20
N ASN A 232 -50.11 33.71 -13.35
CA ASN A 232 -49.41 34.52 -12.35
C ASN A 232 -49.35 33.89 -10.93
N THR A 233 -49.25 32.56 -10.85
CA THR A 233 -49.29 31.82 -9.58
C THR A 233 -47.96 31.13 -9.31
N VAL A 234 -47.40 31.34 -8.11
CA VAL A 234 -46.23 30.60 -7.61
C VAL A 234 -46.69 29.50 -6.67
N ILE A 235 -46.25 28.27 -6.91
CA ILE A 235 -46.35 27.18 -5.95
C ILE A 235 -44.94 26.91 -5.42
N THR A 236 -44.79 26.85 -4.11
CA THR A 236 -43.52 26.49 -3.45
C THR A 236 -43.76 25.54 -2.29
N CYS A 237 -42.80 24.64 -2.02
CA CYS A 237 -42.84 23.78 -0.84
C CYS A 237 -41.44 23.37 -0.35
N PHE A 238 -41.35 23.10 0.95
CA PHE A 238 -40.17 22.60 1.64
C PHE A 238 -40.43 21.19 2.20
N PRO A 239 -39.38 20.37 2.41
CA PRO A 239 -39.44 19.23 3.31
C PRO A 239 -39.98 19.63 4.68
N LYS A 240 -40.79 18.77 5.32
CA LYS A 240 -41.26 19.03 6.68
C LYS A 240 -40.05 19.07 7.64
N ARG A 241 -39.85 20.17 8.38
CA ARG A 241 -38.95 20.20 9.54
C ARG A 241 -39.37 19.08 10.51
N TRP A 242 -38.43 18.26 10.96
CA TRP A 242 -38.71 17.19 11.92
C TRP A 242 -38.68 17.80 13.33
N SER A 243 -39.83 18.26 13.82
CA SER A 243 -39.95 18.77 15.17
C SER A 243 -39.91 17.65 16.23
N TYR A 244 -39.25 17.98 17.34
CA TYR A 244 -39.21 17.34 18.66
C TYR A 244 -39.93 15.97 18.82
N VAL A 245 -39.22 14.85 18.63
CA VAL A 245 -39.66 13.53 19.13
C VAL A 245 -39.07 13.31 20.53
N GLY A 246 -39.54 14.12 21.49
CA GLY A 246 -39.10 14.06 22.88
C GLY A 246 -40.22 13.61 23.83
N ARG A 247 -40.08 12.37 24.35
CA ARG A 247 -40.86 11.73 25.42
C ARG A 247 -42.32 11.36 25.10
N GLU A 248 -42.56 10.06 24.89
CA GLU A 248 -43.88 9.41 24.87
C GLU A 248 -44.59 9.35 26.24
N THR A 249 -44.45 10.36 27.12
CA THR A 249 -44.94 10.26 28.52
C THR A 249 -45.94 11.32 28.98
N ASP A 250 -46.25 12.34 28.18
CA ASP A 250 -47.30 13.31 28.53
C ASP A 250 -48.45 13.34 27.51
N SER A 251 -49.67 13.26 28.02
CA SER A 251 -50.88 12.88 27.29
C SER A 251 -51.58 14.05 26.58
N ASN A 252 -50.81 15.00 26.03
CA ASN A 252 -51.36 16.20 25.39
C ASN A 252 -50.55 16.61 24.13
N PRO A 253 -50.85 16.07 22.93
CA PRO A 253 -50.03 16.20 21.72
C PRO A 253 -49.96 17.59 21.06
N GLN A 254 -50.29 18.67 21.79
CA GLN A 254 -50.75 19.92 21.19
C GLN A 254 -50.13 21.18 21.82
N LYS A 255 -48.92 21.07 22.40
CA LYS A 255 -48.23 22.21 23.03
C LYS A 255 -46.74 22.39 22.73
N ASP A 256 -46.02 21.36 22.27
CA ASP A 256 -44.56 21.38 22.19
C ASP A 256 -44.00 21.32 20.74
N ASP A 257 -44.84 21.64 19.74
CA ASP A 257 -44.36 22.00 18.40
C ASP A 257 -44.17 23.54 18.37
N PRO A 258 -42.95 24.08 18.20
CA PRO A 258 -42.70 25.52 18.31
C PRO A 258 -43.39 26.37 17.21
N GLU A 259 -43.83 25.75 16.11
CA GLU A 259 -44.64 26.36 15.06
C GLU A 259 -45.97 25.56 14.89
N PRO A 260 -46.98 25.74 15.76
CA PRO A 260 -48.19 24.90 15.77
C PRO A 260 -49.12 25.06 14.54
N ASP A 261 -48.81 25.98 13.61
CA ASP A 261 -49.47 26.12 12.30
C ASP A 261 -48.59 25.71 11.10
N GLY A 262 -47.35 25.28 11.35
CA GLY A 262 -46.40 24.86 10.32
C GLY A 262 -45.91 25.99 9.40
N ARG A 263 -45.92 27.25 9.86
CA ARG A 263 -45.36 28.40 9.15
C ARG A 263 -43.95 28.72 9.63
N THR A 264 -42.98 28.47 8.77
CA THR A 264 -41.57 28.78 9.04
C THR A 264 -41.29 30.29 9.08
N ASP A 265 -40.19 30.67 9.73
CA ASP A 265 -39.60 32.01 9.70
C ASP A 265 -39.53 32.59 8.28
N VAL A 266 -39.08 31.76 7.32
CA VAL A 266 -39.02 32.06 5.89
C VAL A 266 -40.42 32.40 5.34
N PHE A 267 -41.45 31.63 5.67
CA PHE A 267 -42.83 31.92 5.23
C PHE A 267 -43.33 33.24 5.83
N ASN A 268 -43.05 33.48 7.12
CA ASN A 268 -43.47 34.70 7.81
C ASN A 268 -42.77 35.94 7.24
N ASN A 269 -41.48 35.84 6.88
CA ASN A 269 -40.75 36.93 6.23
C ASN A 269 -41.22 37.18 4.80
N VAL A 270 -41.47 36.14 3.99
CA VAL A 270 -42.06 36.29 2.65
C VAL A 270 -43.42 36.99 2.74
N ILE A 271 -44.29 36.60 3.68
CA ILE A 271 -45.57 37.29 3.94
C ILE A 271 -45.32 38.77 4.28
N ARG A 272 -44.41 39.05 5.23
CA ARG A 272 -44.10 40.40 5.70
C ARG A 272 -43.60 41.30 4.57
N ASN A 273 -42.73 40.78 3.70
CA ASN A 273 -42.08 41.53 2.63
C ASN A 273 -42.87 41.52 1.30
N SER A 274 -43.93 40.70 1.19
CA SER A 274 -44.79 40.58 0.00
C SER A 274 -45.48 41.88 -0.44
N HIS A 275 -45.57 42.89 0.43
CA HIS A 275 -46.18 44.18 0.09
C HIS A 275 -45.42 44.97 -1.00
N ASN A 276 -44.14 44.63 -1.25
CA ASN A 276 -43.32 45.24 -2.30
C ASN A 276 -43.32 44.43 -3.61
N VAL A 277 -44.12 43.38 -3.71
CA VAL A 277 -44.18 42.47 -4.86
C VAL A 277 -45.20 42.98 -5.88
N ASP A 278 -44.72 43.51 -7.00
CA ASP A 278 -45.54 43.98 -8.12
C ASP A 278 -45.83 42.89 -9.17
N ARG A 279 -44.96 41.87 -9.23
CA ARG A 279 -44.95 40.79 -10.23
C ARG A 279 -44.59 39.44 -9.62
N VAL A 280 -44.90 38.39 -10.36
CA VAL A 280 -44.64 36.99 -10.01
C VAL A 280 -43.15 36.72 -9.88
N GLU A 281 -42.35 37.30 -10.77
CA GLU A 281 -40.90 37.22 -10.76
C GLU A 281 -40.31 37.87 -9.50
N SER A 282 -40.87 39.01 -9.07
CA SER A 282 -40.52 39.68 -7.81
C SER A 282 -40.87 38.81 -6.58
N LEU A 283 -41.96 38.03 -6.63
CA LEU A 283 -42.33 37.07 -5.57
C LEU A 283 -41.36 35.89 -5.49
N VAL A 284 -40.96 35.35 -6.64
CA VAL A 284 -39.97 34.27 -6.74
C VAL A 284 -38.64 34.72 -6.17
N TYR A 285 -38.18 35.92 -6.53
CA TYR A 285 -36.96 36.50 -5.96
C TYR A 285 -37.05 36.62 -4.43
N LEU A 286 -38.14 37.17 -3.90
CA LEU A 286 -38.34 37.28 -2.45
C LEU A 286 -38.29 35.92 -1.74
N ILE A 287 -38.98 34.90 -2.26
CA ILE A 287 -38.94 33.54 -1.70
C ILE A 287 -37.51 33.01 -1.66
N ILE A 288 -36.75 33.20 -2.73
CA ILE A 288 -35.35 32.77 -2.85
C ILE A 288 -34.45 33.51 -1.85
N GLU A 289 -34.61 34.83 -1.74
CA GLU A 289 -33.80 35.68 -0.87
C GLU A 289 -34.01 35.32 0.61
N GLU A 290 -35.27 35.18 1.05
CA GLU A 290 -35.58 34.75 2.43
C GLU A 290 -35.05 33.34 2.72
N CYS A 291 -35.05 32.43 1.74
CA CYS A 291 -34.49 31.08 1.87
C CYS A 291 -32.97 31.06 2.03
N GLN A 292 -32.26 32.04 1.49
CA GLN A 292 -30.81 32.15 1.56
C GLN A 292 -30.36 32.93 2.80
N ALA A 293 -31.06 34.00 3.15
CA ALA A 293 -30.70 34.88 4.26
C ALA A 293 -30.97 34.28 5.65
N ALA A 294 -31.93 33.35 5.78
CA ALA A 294 -32.43 32.82 7.05
C ALA A 294 -31.40 32.17 8.01
N CYS A 295 -30.16 31.92 7.56
CA CYS A 295 -29.08 31.37 8.39
C CYS A 295 -27.76 32.16 8.32
N PHE A 296 -27.73 33.26 7.56
CA PHE A 296 -26.48 33.90 7.10
C PHE A 296 -26.54 35.44 7.00
N ASP A 297 -27.66 36.11 7.31
CA ASP A 297 -27.79 37.58 7.20
C ASP A 297 -27.89 38.27 8.57
N ASP A 298 -26.81 38.95 8.98
CA ASP A 298 -26.75 39.75 10.22
C ASP A 298 -27.74 40.92 10.28
N THR A 299 -28.26 41.37 9.15
CA THR A 299 -29.01 42.64 9.07
C THR A 299 -30.52 42.48 9.31
N ARG A 300 -31.03 41.24 9.40
CA ARG A 300 -32.47 40.95 9.53
C ARG A 300 -32.92 40.87 10.98
N TYR A 301 -33.22 42.03 11.55
CA TYR A 301 -33.83 42.16 12.89
C TYR A 301 -35.20 41.46 13.01
N LEU A 302 -35.26 40.40 13.81
CA LEU A 302 -36.09 40.29 15.01
C LEU A 302 -35.92 38.90 15.65
N ASP A 303 -35.47 38.88 16.91
CA ASP A 303 -35.42 37.76 17.87
C ASP A 303 -34.94 36.38 17.38
N THR A 304 -33.81 35.91 17.94
CA THR A 304 -33.41 34.49 18.00
C THR A 304 -33.06 33.75 16.69
N CYS A 305 -32.23 34.34 15.82
CA CYS A 305 -31.52 33.61 14.76
C CYS A 305 -30.01 33.58 15.01
N LEU A 306 -29.38 32.43 14.72
CA LEU A 306 -27.97 32.12 15.00
C LEU A 306 -27.16 32.30 13.70
N ASN A 307 -26.21 33.26 13.65
CA ASN A 307 -25.31 33.39 12.51
C ASN A 307 -24.32 32.21 12.53
N ILE A 308 -24.40 31.38 11.49
CA ILE A 308 -23.54 30.20 11.36
C ILE A 308 -22.11 30.62 11.02
N LEU A 309 -21.89 31.55 10.08
CA LEU A 309 -20.55 31.90 9.60
C LEU A 309 -19.68 32.58 10.67
N GLU A 310 -20.31 33.37 11.54
CA GLU A 310 -19.63 33.96 12.71
C GLU A 310 -19.09 32.87 13.64
N ILE A 311 -19.84 31.79 13.87
CA ILE A 311 -19.41 30.65 14.70
C ILE A 311 -18.23 29.88 14.09
N TYR A 312 -18.24 29.63 12.77
CA TYR A 312 -17.10 28.99 12.10
C TYR A 312 -15.85 29.87 12.18
N LYS A 313 -16.01 31.18 11.98
CA LYS A 313 -14.93 32.15 12.06
C LYS A 313 -14.34 32.23 13.48
N ASP A 314 -15.17 32.32 14.51
CA ASP A 314 -14.75 32.39 15.91
C ASP A 314 -13.92 31.16 16.33
N GLU A 315 -14.32 29.94 15.93
CA GLU A 315 -13.56 28.73 16.28
C GLU A 315 -12.25 28.62 15.45
N VAL A 316 -12.24 29.04 14.17
CA VAL A 316 -11.00 29.13 13.37
C VAL A 316 -10.03 30.14 13.98
N ASP A 317 -10.51 31.32 14.37
CA ASP A 317 -9.72 32.34 15.07
C ASP A 317 -9.21 31.80 16.43
N GLN A 318 -9.98 30.97 17.15
CA GLN A 318 -9.49 30.29 18.35
C GLN A 318 -8.36 29.30 18.04
N ILE A 319 -8.51 28.43 17.03
CA ILE A 319 -7.49 27.45 16.64
C ILE A 319 -6.19 28.14 16.19
N ILE A 320 -6.28 29.24 15.45
CA ILE A 320 -5.11 30.05 15.05
C ILE A 320 -4.38 30.60 16.30
N ASN A 321 -5.12 31.06 17.30
CA ASN A 321 -4.52 31.52 18.55
C ASN A 321 -3.85 30.37 19.34
N GLU A 322 -4.45 29.18 19.36
CA GLU A 322 -3.90 27.99 20.03
C GLU A 322 -2.66 27.43 19.30
N GLU A 323 -2.68 27.37 17.96
CA GLU A 323 -1.49 27.08 17.12
C GLU A 323 -0.34 28.02 17.48
N THR A 324 -0.60 29.33 17.51
CA THR A 324 0.44 30.33 17.79
C THR A 324 0.97 30.21 19.23
N MET A 325 0.17 29.74 20.19
CA MET A 325 0.63 29.39 21.53
C MET A 325 1.51 28.12 21.53
N CYS A 326 1.15 27.09 20.76
CA CYS A 326 1.98 25.89 20.57
C CYS A 326 3.34 26.25 19.93
N PHE A 327 3.34 27.04 18.85
CA PHE A 327 4.57 27.49 18.18
C PHE A 327 5.46 28.34 19.11
N ARG A 328 4.88 29.29 19.87
CA ARG A 328 5.64 30.08 20.86
C ARG A 328 6.24 29.20 21.94
N THR A 329 5.47 28.26 22.48
CA THR A 329 5.93 27.31 23.52
C THR A 329 7.11 26.48 23.01
N PHE A 330 6.97 25.90 21.81
CA PHE A 330 8.05 25.16 21.16
C PHE A 330 9.29 26.04 20.93
N SER A 331 9.12 27.23 20.34
CA SER A 331 10.23 28.16 20.07
C SER A 331 10.95 28.59 21.35
N THR A 332 10.23 28.86 22.44
CA THR A 332 10.81 29.20 23.74
C THR A 332 11.60 28.03 24.31
N ASN A 333 11.03 26.83 24.31
CA ASN A 333 11.70 25.61 24.78
C ASN A 333 12.99 25.33 23.98
N VAL A 334 12.94 25.46 22.64
CA VAL A 334 14.14 25.33 21.78
C VAL A 334 15.19 26.40 22.08
N SER A 335 14.77 27.65 22.32
CA SER A 335 15.72 28.74 22.64
C SER A 335 16.44 28.56 23.99
N HIS A 336 15.85 27.82 24.93
CA HIS A 336 16.50 27.47 26.20
C HIS A 336 17.48 26.29 26.09
N LEU A 337 17.51 25.56 24.97
CA LEU A 337 18.33 24.37 24.74
C LEU A 337 19.72 24.70 24.13
N GLU A 338 20.44 25.65 24.71
CA GLU A 338 21.85 25.90 24.33
C GLU A 338 22.84 24.94 25.02
N GLY A 339 23.77 24.39 24.21
CA GLY A 339 24.93 23.65 24.68
C GLY A 339 24.72 22.17 25.02
N ALA A 340 25.60 21.63 25.87
CA ALA A 340 25.74 20.19 26.15
C ALA A 340 24.61 19.57 26.99
N LYS A 341 23.49 20.28 27.19
CA LYS A 341 22.34 19.83 28.00
C LYS A 341 21.19 19.22 27.20
N LEU A 342 21.17 19.35 25.87
CA LEU A 342 20.11 18.79 25.01
C LEU A 342 19.93 17.27 25.21
N SER A 343 21.04 16.53 25.36
CA SER A 343 21.04 15.08 25.63
C SER A 343 20.54 14.69 27.03
N GLN A 344 20.49 15.65 27.97
CA GLN A 344 20.10 15.41 29.36
C GLN A 344 18.67 15.90 29.66
N ALA A 345 18.14 16.83 28.86
CA ALA A 345 16.72 17.21 28.88
C ALA A 345 15.83 16.05 28.39
N ILE A 346 16.23 15.40 27.28
CA ILE A 346 15.40 14.42 26.57
C ILE A 346 15.23 13.10 27.31
N SER A 347 16.10 12.74 28.27
CA SER A 347 15.87 11.57 29.13
C SER A 347 14.84 11.80 30.24
N ASN A 348 14.49 13.04 30.54
CA ASN A 348 13.70 13.43 31.70
C ASN A 348 12.32 13.97 31.31
N ASN A 349 11.58 13.18 30.50
CA ASN A 349 10.14 13.30 30.29
C ASN A 349 9.67 14.74 29.97
N ASP A 350 10.34 15.36 28.99
CA ASP A 350 10.21 16.78 28.65
C ASP A 350 9.00 17.06 27.74
N ASP A 351 8.12 17.96 28.17
CA ASP A 351 6.90 18.37 27.45
C ASP A 351 7.22 19.02 26.07
N SER A 352 8.48 19.40 25.82
CA SER A 352 8.93 20.08 24.60
C SER A 352 8.71 19.31 23.29
N LEU A 353 8.67 17.97 23.34
CA LEU A 353 8.42 17.09 22.19
C LEU A 353 7.02 16.44 22.19
N ASN A 354 6.17 16.77 23.15
CA ASN A 354 4.79 16.31 23.15
C ASN A 354 4.02 16.97 21.98
N ILE A 355 3.30 16.17 21.18
CA ILE A 355 2.53 16.61 20.00
C ILE A 355 1.01 16.47 20.20
N SER A 356 0.57 16.15 21.42
CA SER A 356 -0.83 15.78 21.70
C SER A 356 -1.82 16.92 21.52
N GLU A 357 -1.40 18.18 21.73
CA GLU A 357 -2.29 19.34 21.53
C GLU A 357 -2.35 19.73 20.05
N GLU A 358 -1.21 19.74 19.34
CA GLU A 358 -1.18 20.00 17.90
C GLU A 358 -1.99 18.98 17.11
N ILE A 359 -2.01 17.70 17.50
CA ILE A 359 -2.85 16.67 16.87
C ILE A 359 -4.35 16.94 17.07
N LYS A 360 -4.78 17.46 18.24
CA LYS A 360 -6.19 17.82 18.47
C LYS A 360 -6.60 18.98 17.58
N LEU A 361 -5.80 20.05 17.56
CA LEU A 361 -6.02 21.22 16.70
C LEU A 361 -6.03 20.83 15.22
N LEU A 362 -5.15 19.92 14.79
CA LEU A 362 -5.08 19.45 13.41
C LEU A 362 -6.31 18.61 13.00
N ARG A 363 -6.91 17.87 13.93
CA ARG A 363 -8.21 17.21 13.70
C ARG A 363 -9.33 18.24 13.61
N GLU A 364 -9.43 19.14 14.58
CA GLU A 364 -10.49 20.13 14.67
C GLU A 364 -10.52 21.07 13.45
N ILE A 365 -9.37 21.57 13.01
CA ILE A 365 -9.28 22.43 11.81
C ILE A 365 -9.65 21.67 10.51
N LYS A 366 -9.38 20.35 10.45
CA LYS A 366 -9.73 19.52 9.31
C LYS A 366 -11.24 19.27 9.24
N ASP A 367 -11.88 18.96 10.36
CA ASP A 367 -13.34 18.76 10.41
C ASP A 367 -14.07 20.05 9.99
N ILE A 368 -13.62 21.20 10.51
CA ILE A 368 -14.15 22.53 10.15
C ILE A 368 -14.03 22.79 8.64
N ARG A 369 -12.90 22.40 8.03
CA ARG A 369 -12.68 22.54 6.59
C ARG A 369 -13.62 21.68 5.75
N ASP A 370 -13.82 20.41 6.11
CA ASP A 370 -14.74 19.50 5.42
C ASP A 370 -16.19 20.06 5.43
N GLU A 371 -16.60 20.65 6.55
CA GLU A 371 -17.90 21.32 6.70
C GLU A 371 -18.00 22.61 5.86
N LEU A 372 -17.01 23.51 5.93
CA LEU A 372 -16.96 24.75 5.14
C LEU A 372 -16.96 24.48 3.63
N HIS A 373 -16.18 23.49 3.18
CA HIS A 373 -16.16 23.06 1.78
C HIS A 373 -17.55 22.60 1.32
N THR A 374 -18.24 21.83 2.15
CA THR A 374 -19.62 21.37 1.89
C THR A 374 -20.61 22.54 1.79
N ILE A 375 -20.48 23.56 2.66
CA ILE A 375 -21.28 24.78 2.61
C ILE A 375 -20.98 25.59 1.32
N GLY A 376 -19.71 25.68 0.92
CA GLY A 376 -19.28 26.30 -0.34
C GLY A 376 -19.93 25.67 -1.56
N LEU A 377 -19.87 24.33 -1.68
CA LEU A 377 -20.52 23.58 -2.76
C LEU A 377 -22.04 23.82 -2.84
N ILE A 378 -22.72 24.00 -1.69
CA ILE A 378 -24.15 24.34 -1.67
C ILE A 378 -24.38 25.73 -2.28
N PHE A 379 -23.56 26.73 -1.95
CA PHE A 379 -23.68 28.07 -2.53
C PHE A 379 -23.28 28.13 -4.00
N GLU A 380 -22.31 27.33 -4.45
CA GLU A 380 -21.95 27.19 -5.87
C GLU A 380 -23.13 26.62 -6.68
N HIS A 381 -23.74 25.52 -6.22
CA HIS A 381 -24.93 24.96 -6.87
C HIS A 381 -26.13 25.94 -6.86
N GLN A 382 -26.34 26.71 -5.80
CA GLN A 382 -27.35 27.79 -5.80
C GLN A 382 -27.02 28.86 -6.85
N LEU A 383 -25.77 29.29 -6.93
CA LEU A 383 -25.29 30.34 -7.83
C LEU A 383 -25.46 29.95 -9.30
N GLU A 384 -25.17 28.70 -9.67
CA GLU A 384 -25.42 28.15 -11.01
C GLU A 384 -26.92 28.20 -11.39
N ILE A 385 -27.80 27.81 -10.47
CA ILE A 385 -29.25 27.82 -10.69
C ILE A 385 -29.74 29.27 -10.86
N LEU A 386 -29.27 30.21 -10.04
CA LEU A 386 -29.64 31.63 -10.16
C LEU A 386 -29.14 32.25 -11.47
N LYS A 387 -27.93 31.92 -11.92
CA LYS A 387 -27.43 32.31 -13.25
C LYS A 387 -28.34 31.79 -14.36
N SER A 388 -28.69 30.50 -14.33
CA SER A 388 -29.57 29.89 -15.34
C SER A 388 -30.97 30.54 -15.39
N ILE A 389 -31.54 30.91 -14.24
CA ILE A 389 -32.80 31.66 -14.19
C ILE A 389 -32.59 33.10 -14.73
N GLY A 390 -31.48 33.76 -14.38
CA GLY A 390 -31.13 35.09 -14.89
C GLY A 390 -31.01 35.14 -16.42
N GLU A 391 -30.29 34.19 -17.02
CA GLU A 391 -30.18 34.03 -18.48
C GLU A 391 -31.55 33.80 -19.14
N PHE A 392 -32.39 32.95 -18.55
CA PHE A 392 -33.77 32.74 -19.02
C PHE A 392 -34.61 34.02 -18.94
N HIS A 393 -34.46 34.83 -17.89
CA HIS A 393 -35.16 36.11 -17.73
C HIS A 393 -34.70 37.15 -18.76
N GLN A 394 -33.39 37.29 -18.97
CA GLN A 394 -32.83 38.14 -20.03
C GLN A 394 -33.38 37.75 -21.42
N SER A 395 -33.46 36.44 -21.72
CA SER A 395 -33.99 35.94 -23.01
C SER A 395 -35.45 36.32 -23.29
N ARG A 396 -36.20 36.74 -22.27
CA ARG A 396 -37.61 37.17 -22.35
C ARG A 396 -37.82 38.66 -22.11
N GLY A 397 -36.75 39.45 -22.01
CA GLY A 397 -36.84 40.90 -21.73
C GLY A 397 -37.33 41.22 -20.31
N ILE A 398 -37.17 40.28 -19.38
CA ILE A 398 -37.47 40.48 -17.96
C ILE A 398 -36.19 41.02 -17.27
N PRO A 399 -36.28 42.01 -16.36
CA PRO A 399 -35.12 42.53 -15.64
C PRO A 399 -34.30 41.44 -14.95
N GLU A 400 -32.99 41.68 -14.88
CA GLU A 400 -32.00 40.76 -14.33
C GLU A 400 -32.22 40.53 -12.82
N ILE A 401 -32.04 39.28 -12.38
CA ILE A 401 -32.18 38.89 -10.98
C ILE A 401 -30.91 39.32 -10.22
N PRO A 402 -31.02 40.02 -9.07
CA PRO A 402 -29.85 40.37 -8.26
C PRO A 402 -29.19 39.14 -7.62
N ILE A 403 -28.10 38.63 -8.21
CA ILE A 403 -27.33 37.46 -7.72
C ILE A 403 -26.46 37.79 -6.47
N GLY A 404 -26.48 39.05 -6.02
CA GLY A 404 -25.45 39.64 -5.13
C GLY A 404 -25.37 39.10 -3.69
N SER A 405 -26.42 38.46 -3.16
CA SER A 405 -26.40 37.86 -1.81
C SER A 405 -25.66 36.51 -1.81
N THR A 406 -26.04 35.60 -2.71
CA THR A 406 -25.42 34.26 -2.82
C THR A 406 -23.92 34.34 -3.09
N GLY A 407 -23.51 35.24 -4.00
CA GLY A 407 -22.09 35.46 -4.30
C GLY A 407 -21.31 36.09 -3.14
N ARG A 408 -21.96 36.81 -2.22
CA ARG A 408 -21.34 37.33 -1.00
C ARG A 408 -21.05 36.20 -0.02
N TYR A 409 -22.04 35.38 0.28
CA TYR A 409 -21.89 34.25 1.22
C TYR A 409 -20.89 33.21 0.72
N LEU A 410 -20.90 32.90 -0.59
CA LEU A 410 -19.88 32.02 -1.18
C LEU A 410 -18.47 32.58 -0.95
N LYS A 411 -18.27 33.87 -1.21
CA LYS A 411 -16.96 34.50 -0.99
C LYS A 411 -16.56 34.48 0.49
N GLU A 412 -17.49 34.75 1.39
CA GLU A 412 -17.24 34.73 2.83
C GLU A 412 -16.84 33.34 3.34
N VAL A 413 -17.50 32.28 2.87
CA VAL A 413 -17.11 30.88 3.13
C VAL A 413 -15.71 30.58 2.57
N GLN A 414 -15.40 31.04 1.35
CA GLN A 414 -14.07 30.86 0.74
C GLN A 414 -12.97 31.62 1.48
N ASP A 415 -13.25 32.82 2.01
CA ASP A 415 -12.32 33.60 2.81
C ASP A 415 -12.04 32.90 4.18
N ILE A 416 -13.05 32.24 4.79
CA ILE A 416 -12.88 31.43 6.03
C ILE A 416 -12.14 30.11 5.74
N ASP A 417 -12.47 29.38 4.66
CA ASP A 417 -11.76 28.15 4.25
C ASP A 417 -10.27 28.42 3.98
N LYS A 418 -9.95 29.60 3.43
CA LYS A 418 -8.55 30.02 3.26
C LYS A 418 -7.82 30.22 4.60
N HIS A 419 -8.43 30.89 5.57
CA HIS A 419 -7.83 31.02 6.91
C HIS A 419 -7.67 29.65 7.60
N THR A 420 -8.60 28.73 7.33
CA THR A 420 -8.58 27.34 7.81
C THR A 420 -7.39 26.57 7.22
N GLU A 421 -7.10 26.73 5.92
CA GLU A 421 -5.92 26.18 5.26
C GLU A 421 -4.61 26.79 5.80
N ASP A 422 -4.55 28.12 5.98
CA ASP A 422 -3.36 28.78 6.54
C ASP A 422 -3.01 28.22 7.95
N ALA A 423 -4.02 27.99 8.79
CA ALA A 423 -3.88 27.36 10.12
C ALA A 423 -3.44 25.89 10.04
N TYR A 424 -4.03 25.11 9.12
CA TYR A 424 -3.66 23.72 8.86
C TYR A 424 -2.20 23.60 8.38
N MET A 425 -1.75 24.49 7.51
CA MET A 425 -0.35 24.55 7.07
C MET A 425 0.60 24.90 8.22
N ALA A 426 0.22 25.85 9.08
CA ALA A 426 1.03 26.25 10.24
C ALA A 426 1.25 25.09 11.24
N LEU A 427 0.18 24.36 11.59
CA LEU A 427 0.24 23.18 12.46
C LEU A 427 1.13 22.07 11.88
N ASN A 428 1.01 21.77 10.59
CA ASN A 428 1.87 20.77 9.93
C ASN A 428 3.35 21.19 9.93
N ASN A 429 3.64 22.47 9.68
CA ASN A 429 5.00 23.01 9.75
C ASN A 429 5.60 22.90 11.17
N LEU A 430 4.80 23.14 12.21
CA LEU A 430 5.23 22.97 13.61
C LEU A 430 5.55 21.49 13.94
N LEU A 431 4.72 20.54 13.47
CA LEU A 431 4.95 19.11 13.65
C LEU A 431 6.24 18.64 12.93
N ASP A 432 6.49 19.09 11.70
CA ASP A 432 7.73 18.82 10.96
C ASP A 432 8.97 19.41 11.66
N LEU A 433 8.88 20.61 12.22
CA LEU A 433 9.96 21.20 13.02
C LEU A 433 10.25 20.40 14.31
N LYS A 434 9.22 19.92 15.01
CA LYS A 434 9.38 19.02 16.17
C LYS A 434 10.04 17.69 15.77
N GLN A 435 9.61 17.06 14.66
CA GLN A 435 10.22 15.83 14.16
C GLN A 435 11.70 16.02 13.78
N LYS A 436 12.04 17.14 13.12
CA LYS A 436 13.43 17.48 12.77
C LYS A 436 14.30 17.65 14.01
N LEU A 437 13.78 18.24 15.09
CA LEU A 437 14.48 18.36 16.37
C LEU A 437 14.74 16.99 17.02
N ALA A 438 13.75 16.09 17.02
CA ALA A 438 13.88 14.73 17.54
C ALA A 438 15.00 13.95 16.80
N ASN A 439 15.03 14.02 15.47
CA ASN A 439 16.08 13.38 14.65
C ASN A 439 17.49 13.94 14.97
N VAL A 440 17.61 15.26 15.20
CA VAL A 440 18.89 15.90 15.59
C VAL A 440 19.34 15.47 16.99
N ALA A 441 18.40 15.26 17.92
CA ALA A 441 18.70 14.76 19.25
C ALA A 441 19.18 13.30 19.24
N GLU A 442 18.50 12.42 18.50
CA GLU A 442 18.89 11.02 18.32
C GLU A 442 20.31 10.92 17.74
N ALA A 443 20.61 11.66 16.68
CA ALA A 443 21.94 11.69 16.06
C ALA A 443 23.07 12.10 17.04
N ARG A 444 22.78 13.00 18.00
CA ARG A 444 23.72 13.36 19.07
C ARG A 444 23.86 12.25 20.12
N TRP A 445 22.77 11.55 20.46
CA TRP A 445 22.80 10.42 21.38
C TRP A 445 23.61 9.24 20.82
N SER A 446 23.41 8.88 19.54
CA SER A 446 24.20 7.85 18.85
C SER A 446 25.70 8.18 18.86
N ARG A 447 26.06 9.46 18.70
CA ARG A 447 27.46 9.92 18.81
C ARG A 447 28.01 9.73 20.23
N GLY A 448 27.24 10.04 21.27
CA GLY A 448 27.62 9.80 22.66
C GLY A 448 27.85 8.31 22.97
N GLN A 449 26.96 7.42 22.49
CA GLN A 449 27.16 5.97 22.61
C GLN A 449 28.42 5.49 21.88
N ALA A 450 28.75 6.07 20.72
CA ALA A 450 29.95 5.70 19.97
C ALA A 450 31.25 6.06 20.72
N GLU A 451 31.31 7.21 21.38
CA GLU A 451 32.45 7.60 22.24
C GLU A 451 32.60 6.65 23.43
N GLU A 452 31.50 6.27 24.10
CA GLU A 452 31.57 5.40 25.27
C GLU A 452 31.82 3.92 24.92
N THR A 453 31.39 3.49 23.72
CA THR A 453 31.79 2.20 23.12
C THR A 453 33.29 2.17 22.81
N ALA A 454 33.86 3.27 22.29
CA ALA A 454 35.31 3.38 22.09
C ALA A 454 36.07 3.30 23.42
N ARG A 455 35.52 3.88 24.49
CA ARG A 455 36.07 3.81 25.85
C ARG A 455 36.06 2.38 26.43
N GLN A 456 35.01 1.59 26.20
CA GLN A 456 34.98 0.16 26.53
C GLN A 456 36.04 -0.66 25.75
N GLY A 457 36.38 -0.24 24.53
CA GLY A 457 37.46 -0.85 23.74
C GLY A 457 38.82 -0.89 24.44
N ASN A 458 39.13 0.10 25.30
CA ASN A 458 40.38 0.12 26.07
C ASN A 458 40.40 -0.92 27.20
N THR A 459 39.26 -1.28 27.78
CA THR A 459 39.18 -2.32 28.83
C THR A 459 39.48 -3.70 28.25
N LEU A 460 39.06 -3.98 27.02
CA LEU A 460 39.36 -5.22 26.30
C LEU A 460 40.85 -5.39 25.96
N LEU A 461 41.57 -4.28 25.72
CA LEU A 461 43.01 -4.29 25.44
C LEU A 461 43.80 -4.92 26.60
N VAL A 462 43.42 -4.62 27.84
CA VAL A 462 44.07 -5.15 29.06
C VAL A 462 43.93 -6.67 29.13
N PHE A 463 42.72 -7.20 28.88
CA PHE A 463 42.47 -8.64 28.85
C PHE A 463 43.22 -9.35 27.70
N THR A 464 43.36 -8.69 26.54
CA THR A 464 44.14 -9.23 25.42
C THR A 464 45.62 -9.37 25.78
N VAL A 465 46.21 -8.36 26.45
CA VAL A 465 47.60 -8.41 26.91
C VAL A 465 47.85 -9.55 27.90
N VAL A 466 46.97 -9.73 28.89
CA VAL A 466 47.04 -10.84 29.85
C VAL A 466 47.00 -12.19 29.11
N THR A 467 46.07 -12.36 28.17
CA THR A 467 45.90 -13.60 27.42
C THR A 467 47.14 -13.96 26.58
N ILE A 468 47.73 -12.96 25.89
CA ILE A 468 48.95 -13.15 25.08
C ILE A 468 50.12 -13.65 25.93
N VAL A 469 50.28 -13.15 27.17
CA VAL A 469 51.39 -13.54 28.06
C VAL A 469 51.19 -14.95 28.64
N PHE A 470 49.99 -15.24 29.16
CA PHE A 470 49.77 -16.46 29.94
C PHE A 470 49.53 -17.71 29.08
N LEU A 471 48.95 -17.59 27.88
CA LEU A 471 48.62 -18.74 27.04
C LEU A 471 49.86 -19.56 26.61
N PRO A 472 50.96 -18.97 26.10
CA PRO A 472 52.17 -19.72 25.76
C PRO A 472 52.85 -20.33 26.99
N LEU A 473 52.84 -19.59 28.11
CA LEU A 473 53.42 -20.05 29.38
C LEU A 473 52.69 -21.31 29.90
N SER A 474 51.36 -21.31 29.87
CA SER A 474 50.52 -22.45 30.26
C SER A 474 50.72 -23.66 29.34
N PHE A 475 50.82 -23.44 28.02
CA PHE A 475 51.12 -24.51 27.07
C PHE A 475 52.50 -25.14 27.33
N MET A 476 53.54 -24.33 27.50
CA MET A 476 54.89 -24.83 27.74
C MET A 476 55.01 -25.55 29.09
N ALA A 477 54.29 -25.09 30.13
CA ALA A 477 54.18 -25.80 31.40
C ALA A 477 53.50 -27.18 31.24
N ALA A 478 52.42 -27.26 30.46
CA ALA A 478 51.74 -28.52 30.16
C ALA A 478 52.62 -29.47 29.32
N PHE A 479 53.39 -28.95 28.37
CA PHE A 479 54.30 -29.75 27.54
C PHE A 479 55.39 -30.44 28.36
N PHE A 480 56.02 -29.74 29.32
CA PHE A 480 56.99 -30.34 30.23
C PHE A 480 56.37 -31.20 31.35
N ALA A 481 55.05 -31.17 31.53
CA ALA A 481 54.34 -32.13 32.40
C ALA A 481 54.16 -33.51 31.73
N LEU A 482 54.38 -33.63 30.43
CA LEU A 482 54.36 -34.93 29.72
C LEU A 482 55.60 -35.76 30.06
N ASN A 483 55.40 -37.03 30.41
CA ASN A 483 56.47 -37.95 30.80
C ASN A 483 57.25 -38.51 29.59
N VAL A 484 57.89 -37.62 28.82
CA VAL A 484 58.72 -37.97 27.65
C VAL A 484 60.02 -38.66 28.13
N ALA A 485 60.48 -39.67 27.41
CA ALA A 485 61.62 -40.51 27.83
C ALA A 485 62.97 -39.84 27.57
N GLU A 486 63.10 -39.07 26.47
CA GLU A 486 64.33 -38.42 26.02
C GLU A 486 64.71 -37.16 26.82
N PHE A 487 63.84 -36.67 27.71
CA PHE A 487 64.15 -35.48 28.51
C PHE A 487 65.15 -35.79 29.63
N PRO A 488 66.10 -34.88 29.92
CA PRO A 488 67.10 -35.07 30.96
C PRO A 488 66.48 -35.04 32.36
N LYS A 489 66.33 -36.23 32.94
CA LYS A 489 65.82 -36.46 34.29
C LYS A 489 66.99 -36.64 35.28
N THR A 490 66.80 -36.17 36.50
CA THR A 490 67.65 -36.46 37.65
C THR A 490 67.56 -37.96 38.00
N PRO A 491 68.46 -38.51 38.82
CA PRO A 491 68.38 -39.90 39.30
C PRO A 491 67.07 -40.24 40.04
N SER A 492 66.33 -39.23 40.51
CA SER A 492 65.00 -39.35 41.13
C SER A 492 63.82 -39.36 40.14
N GLY A 493 64.08 -39.35 38.82
CA GLY A 493 63.06 -39.38 37.77
C GLY A 493 62.38 -38.05 37.44
N SER A 494 62.70 -36.98 38.16
CA SER A 494 62.21 -35.61 37.92
C SER A 494 63.04 -34.87 36.86
N LEU A 495 62.44 -33.99 36.07
CA LEU A 495 63.17 -33.16 35.11
C LEU A 495 64.11 -32.17 35.81
N HIS A 496 65.29 -31.91 35.23
CA HIS A 496 66.17 -30.84 35.71
C HIS A 496 65.50 -29.47 35.61
N LEU A 497 65.37 -28.75 36.73
CA LEU A 497 64.66 -27.46 36.78
C LEU A 497 65.30 -26.41 35.85
N ASP A 498 66.63 -26.37 35.75
CA ASP A 498 67.36 -25.47 34.86
C ASP A 498 67.08 -25.73 33.38
N PHE A 499 66.84 -27.00 33.01
CA PHE A 499 66.44 -27.38 31.65
C PHE A 499 65.03 -26.88 31.36
N VAL A 500 64.08 -27.19 32.24
CA VAL A 500 62.66 -26.81 32.07
C VAL A 500 62.49 -25.29 32.06
N THR A 501 63.04 -24.57 33.04
CA THR A 501 62.92 -23.10 33.13
C THR A 501 63.57 -22.40 31.94
N LYS A 502 64.76 -22.83 31.50
CA LYS A 502 65.43 -22.28 30.31
C LYS A 502 64.52 -22.35 29.08
N TYR A 503 63.92 -23.51 28.79
CA TYR A 503 63.10 -23.66 27.58
C TYR A 503 61.69 -23.04 27.73
N ILE A 504 61.01 -23.17 28.89
CA ILE A 504 59.71 -22.52 29.12
C ILE A 504 59.82 -21.00 28.90
N PHE A 505 60.75 -20.33 29.60
CA PHE A 505 60.82 -18.86 29.53
C PHE A 505 61.39 -18.36 28.20
N SER A 506 62.40 -19.02 27.62
CA SER A 506 62.98 -18.59 26.34
C SER A 506 61.99 -18.72 25.19
N ILE A 507 61.30 -19.86 25.09
CA ILE A 507 60.32 -20.11 24.00
C ILE A 507 59.08 -19.22 24.22
N SER A 508 58.59 -19.09 25.45
CA SER A 508 57.46 -18.20 25.73
C SER A 508 57.79 -16.74 25.44
N ALA A 509 58.94 -16.21 25.85
CA ALA A 509 59.33 -14.83 25.54
C ALA A 509 59.49 -14.60 24.03
N ALA A 510 60.05 -15.56 23.28
CA ALA A 510 60.17 -15.48 21.82
C ALA A 510 58.81 -15.41 21.10
N VAL A 511 57.74 -15.93 21.70
CA VAL A 511 56.36 -15.86 21.17
C VAL A 511 55.61 -14.63 21.70
N VAL A 512 55.70 -14.35 23.00
CA VAL A 512 54.98 -13.26 23.68
C VAL A 512 55.44 -11.88 23.20
N ILE A 513 56.75 -11.65 23.05
CA ILE A 513 57.28 -10.31 22.72
C ILE A 513 56.82 -9.85 21.33
N PRO A 514 56.93 -10.65 20.24
CA PRO A 514 56.38 -10.26 18.93
C PRO A 514 54.86 -10.08 18.94
N LEU A 515 54.12 -10.92 19.66
CA LEU A 515 52.65 -10.82 19.73
C LEU A 515 52.18 -9.56 20.47
N LEU A 516 52.85 -9.16 21.55
CA LEU A 516 52.57 -7.88 22.23
C LEU A 516 52.93 -6.68 21.33
N LEU A 517 54.09 -6.70 20.68
CA LEU A 517 54.48 -5.66 19.73
C LEU A 517 53.49 -5.53 18.57
N LEU A 518 52.96 -6.65 18.06
CA LEU A 518 51.90 -6.67 17.07
C LEU A 518 50.59 -6.08 17.63
N ALA A 519 50.15 -6.53 18.80
CA ALA A 519 48.88 -6.15 19.43
C ALA A 519 48.81 -4.65 19.76
N PHE A 520 49.89 -4.05 20.26
CA PHE A 520 49.94 -2.61 20.54
C PHE A 520 50.10 -1.75 19.28
N ASN A 521 50.62 -2.31 18.17
CA ASN A 521 50.82 -1.57 16.93
C ASN A 521 49.84 -1.92 15.81
N VAL A 522 48.78 -2.71 16.03
CA VAL A 522 47.88 -3.23 14.97
C VAL A 522 47.51 -2.19 13.91
N ASN A 523 47.09 -0.98 14.32
CA ASN A 523 46.70 0.10 13.40
C ASN A 523 47.86 0.74 12.62
N SER A 524 49.09 0.67 13.15
CA SER A 524 50.30 1.11 12.45
C SER A 524 50.82 0.01 11.53
N THR A 525 50.74 -1.26 11.97
CA THR A 525 51.12 -2.44 11.21
C THR A 525 50.22 -2.64 10.00
N THR A 526 48.90 -2.48 10.10
CA THR A 526 47.99 -2.51 8.95
C THR A 526 48.26 -1.37 7.96
N LYS A 527 48.45 -0.13 8.44
CA LYS A 527 48.83 1.00 7.55
C LYS A 527 50.18 0.79 6.87
N THR A 528 51.15 0.20 7.57
CA THR A 528 52.48 -0.10 7.01
C THR A 528 52.40 -1.26 6.01
N TYR A 529 51.62 -2.30 6.31
CA TYR A 529 51.33 -3.40 5.41
C TYR A 529 50.63 -2.90 4.14
N ASP A 530 49.58 -2.07 4.26
CA ASP A 530 48.88 -1.45 3.13
C ASP A 530 49.81 -0.57 2.29
N PHE A 531 50.71 0.19 2.92
CA PHE A 531 51.69 1.01 2.22
C PHE A 531 52.72 0.15 1.48
N VAL A 532 53.28 -0.87 2.13
CA VAL A 532 54.26 -1.80 1.53
C VAL A 532 53.60 -2.61 0.41
N ALA A 533 52.39 -3.14 0.62
CA ALA A 533 51.61 -3.84 -0.39
C ALA A 533 51.30 -2.93 -1.60
N LYS A 534 50.90 -1.66 -1.37
CA LYS A 534 50.71 -0.69 -2.45
C LYS A 534 52.01 -0.37 -3.20
N GLN A 535 53.13 -0.20 -2.51
CA GLN A 535 54.43 0.07 -3.15
C GLN A 535 54.96 -1.14 -3.93
N LEU A 536 54.83 -2.35 -3.39
CA LEU A 536 55.21 -3.59 -4.07
C LEU A 536 54.29 -3.88 -5.25
N LYS A 537 52.98 -3.68 -5.14
CA LYS A 537 52.02 -3.78 -6.26
C LYS A 537 52.33 -2.75 -7.35
N LYS A 538 52.71 -1.52 -6.98
CA LYS A 538 53.12 -0.47 -7.94
C LYS A 538 54.44 -0.81 -8.64
N LYS A 539 55.45 -1.33 -7.92
CA LYS A 539 56.69 -1.84 -8.53
C LYS A 539 56.46 -3.07 -9.41
N TYR A 540 55.60 -4.01 -8.99
CA TYR A 540 55.26 -5.20 -9.75
C TYR A 540 54.63 -4.83 -11.09
N ILE A 541 53.62 -3.94 -11.08
CA ILE A 541 52.97 -3.43 -12.30
C ILE A 541 54.00 -2.71 -13.21
N GLN A 542 54.89 -1.89 -12.66
CA GLN A 542 55.94 -1.20 -13.44
C GLN A 542 57.00 -2.14 -14.02
N TYR A 543 57.34 -3.24 -13.35
CA TYR A 543 58.31 -4.22 -13.85
C TYR A 543 57.68 -5.10 -14.92
N PHE A 544 56.47 -5.61 -14.66
CA PHE A 544 55.75 -6.48 -15.59
C PHE A 544 55.31 -5.75 -16.87
N SER A 545 54.92 -4.48 -16.79
CA SER A 545 54.53 -3.71 -17.99
C SER A 545 55.71 -3.37 -18.91
N LYS A 546 56.96 -3.45 -18.42
CA LYS A 546 58.13 -3.00 -19.17
C LYS A 546 58.92 -4.13 -19.84
N GLU A 547 58.83 -5.37 -19.35
CA GLU A 547 59.48 -6.53 -20.00
C GLU A 547 58.54 -7.33 -20.92
N HIS A 548 57.21 -7.23 -20.77
CA HIS A 548 56.27 -8.00 -21.59
C HIS A 548 56.19 -7.52 -23.06
N ALA A 549 56.40 -6.21 -23.29
CA ALA A 549 56.33 -5.64 -24.64
C ALA A 549 57.48 -6.11 -25.54
N ASP A 550 58.71 -6.19 -25.00
CA ASP A 550 59.93 -6.38 -25.80
C ASP A 550 60.43 -7.84 -25.87
N SER A 551 59.91 -8.77 -25.05
CA SER A 551 60.46 -10.14 -24.96
C SER A 551 59.55 -11.29 -25.41
N MET A 552 58.30 -11.01 -25.81
CA MET A 552 57.34 -12.05 -26.21
C MET A 552 57.45 -12.55 -27.66
N SER A 553 58.31 -11.96 -28.51
CA SER A 553 58.44 -12.39 -29.92
C SER A 553 59.48 -13.49 -30.17
N SER A 554 60.31 -13.88 -29.19
CA SER A 554 61.53 -14.67 -29.43
C SER A 554 61.81 -15.85 -28.48
N LYS A 555 60.84 -16.30 -27.66
CA LYS A 555 61.05 -17.38 -26.67
C LYS A 555 60.03 -18.53 -26.76
N GLY A 556 60.51 -19.75 -26.55
CA GLY A 556 59.74 -20.98 -26.71
C GLY A 556 58.77 -21.30 -25.56
N PRO A 557 57.79 -22.21 -25.79
CA PRO A 557 56.62 -22.41 -24.93
C PRO A 557 56.96 -22.85 -23.49
N THR A 558 58.06 -23.58 -23.28
CA THR A 558 58.48 -24.03 -21.96
C THR A 558 58.90 -22.89 -21.04
N GLN A 559 59.55 -21.85 -21.57
CA GLN A 559 59.93 -20.66 -20.77
C GLN A 559 58.72 -19.79 -20.42
N ILE A 560 57.74 -19.70 -21.33
CA ILE A 560 56.48 -18.97 -21.10
C ILE A 560 55.69 -19.60 -19.95
N ARG A 561 55.59 -20.94 -19.89
CA ARG A 561 54.93 -21.65 -18.78
C ARG A 561 55.60 -21.41 -17.43
N THR A 562 56.94 -21.38 -17.36
CA THR A 562 57.67 -21.08 -16.11
C THR A 562 57.41 -19.65 -15.61
N ILE A 563 57.38 -18.67 -16.52
CA ILE A 563 57.09 -17.27 -16.17
C ILE A 563 55.64 -17.10 -15.70
N GLN A 564 54.68 -17.77 -16.36
CA GLN A 564 53.29 -17.80 -15.92
C GLN A 564 53.13 -18.48 -14.55
N PHE A 565 53.81 -19.62 -14.31
CA PHE A 565 53.78 -20.33 -13.03
C PHE A 565 54.28 -19.45 -11.86
N VAL A 566 55.42 -18.77 -12.03
CA VAL A 566 55.96 -17.84 -11.03
C VAL A 566 55.00 -16.64 -10.82
N SER A 567 54.40 -16.13 -11.89
CA SER A 567 53.42 -15.02 -11.79
C SER A 567 52.15 -15.44 -11.04
N TYR A 568 51.60 -16.64 -11.28
CA TYR A 568 50.45 -17.16 -10.53
C TYR A 568 50.78 -17.43 -9.05
N LEU A 569 51.93 -18.04 -8.75
CA LEU A 569 52.34 -18.33 -7.37
C LEU A 569 52.50 -17.04 -6.55
N VAL A 570 53.13 -16.01 -7.13
CA VAL A 570 53.28 -14.68 -6.51
C VAL A 570 51.94 -13.96 -6.41
N THR A 571 51.05 -14.10 -7.39
CA THR A 571 49.69 -13.53 -7.31
C THR A 571 48.88 -14.16 -6.17
N TYR A 572 48.94 -15.48 -6.02
CA TYR A 572 48.18 -16.19 -4.98
C TYR A 572 48.68 -15.86 -3.56
N LEU A 573 50.01 -15.88 -3.34
CA LEU A 573 50.62 -15.59 -2.03
C LEU A 573 50.42 -14.15 -1.53
N PHE A 574 50.22 -13.17 -2.43
CA PHE A 574 50.17 -11.75 -2.07
C PHE A 574 48.83 -11.03 -2.33
N LEU A 575 47.86 -11.66 -3.00
CA LEU A 575 46.52 -11.07 -3.23
C LEU A 575 45.35 -11.94 -2.73
N ILE A 576 45.56 -13.21 -2.39
CA ILE A 576 44.46 -14.16 -2.08
C ILE A 576 44.47 -14.67 -0.62
N LEU A 577 45.54 -14.45 0.15
CA LEU A 577 45.46 -14.47 1.63
C LEU A 577 44.77 -13.18 2.10
N PRO A 578 43.51 -13.22 2.54
CA PRO A 578 42.73 -12.00 2.59
C PRO A 578 42.80 -11.37 3.99
N ILE A 579 42.80 -10.03 4.02
CA ILE A 579 42.66 -9.22 5.23
C ILE A 579 41.42 -9.64 6.03
N SER A 580 40.40 -10.20 5.37
CA SER A 580 39.19 -10.75 6.01
C SER A 580 39.44 -11.96 6.91
N GLU A 581 40.43 -12.83 6.68
CA GLU A 581 40.70 -13.96 7.58
C GLU A 581 41.36 -13.51 8.88
N VAL A 582 42.33 -12.60 8.79
CA VAL A 582 42.92 -11.95 9.98
C VAL A 582 41.86 -11.15 10.73
N GLN A 583 40.99 -10.41 10.02
CA GLN A 583 39.85 -9.73 10.63
C GLN A 583 38.84 -10.70 11.23
N PHE A 584 38.55 -11.84 10.60
CA PHE A 584 37.60 -12.85 11.08
C PHE A 584 38.11 -13.55 12.33
N VAL A 585 39.40 -13.93 12.36
CA VAL A 585 40.06 -14.47 13.57
C VAL A 585 40.10 -13.42 14.69
N CYS A 586 40.46 -12.17 14.40
CA CYS A 586 40.40 -11.08 15.39
C CYS A 586 38.96 -10.75 15.84
N LYS A 587 37.95 -10.94 14.99
CA LYS A 587 36.53 -10.75 15.30
C LYS A 587 36.00 -11.88 16.17
N LEU A 588 36.33 -13.14 15.86
CA LEU A 588 36.07 -14.30 16.71
C LEU A 588 36.72 -14.17 18.10
N LEU A 589 37.95 -13.65 18.18
CA LEU A 589 38.61 -13.38 19.46
C LEU A 589 37.94 -12.23 20.26
N LYS A 590 37.27 -11.29 19.58
CA LYS A 590 36.45 -10.23 20.20
C LYS A 590 35.06 -10.70 20.64
N GLU A 591 34.40 -11.50 19.80
CA GLU A 591 32.99 -11.88 19.96
C GLU A 591 32.83 -13.18 20.79
N GLY A 592 33.84 -14.05 20.82
CA GLY A 592 33.82 -15.30 21.59
C GLY A 592 33.73 -15.12 23.12
N TRP A 593 34.01 -13.92 23.65
CA TRP A 593 33.81 -13.58 25.06
C TRP A 593 32.41 -13.02 25.38
N PHE A 594 31.59 -12.70 24.37
CA PHE A 594 30.26 -12.11 24.58
C PHE A 594 29.19 -13.13 25.05
N LEU A 595 29.50 -14.43 25.01
CA LEU A 595 28.61 -15.52 25.40
C LEU A 595 28.66 -15.88 26.90
N LEU A 596 29.41 -15.14 27.71
CA LEU A 596 29.37 -15.21 29.18
C LEU A 596 29.00 -13.84 29.75
N GLY A 597 27.71 -13.48 29.63
CA GLY A 597 27.16 -12.30 30.29
C GLY A 597 27.30 -12.40 31.82
N PRO A 598 27.53 -11.28 32.53
CA PRO A 598 27.53 -11.27 33.98
C PRO A 598 26.11 -11.58 34.49
N ALA A 599 26.00 -12.46 35.48
CA ALA A 599 24.74 -12.67 36.18
C ALA A 599 24.30 -11.35 36.84
N SER A 600 23.10 -10.87 36.52
CA SER A 600 22.55 -9.65 37.09
C SER A 600 22.26 -9.84 38.58
N GLU A 601 22.98 -9.13 39.45
CA GLU A 601 22.61 -8.99 40.85
C GLU A 601 21.30 -8.19 40.97
N ASP A 602 20.27 -8.83 41.53
CA ASP A 602 19.06 -8.15 41.97
C ASP A 602 19.41 -7.09 43.03
N ARG A 603 18.96 -5.84 42.81
CA ARG A 603 19.08 -4.75 43.80
C ARG A 603 17.76 -4.04 44.06
N SER A 604 16.84 -4.75 44.72
CA SER A 604 15.82 -4.13 45.55
C SER A 604 16.29 -4.11 47.01
N ILE A 605 16.73 -2.96 47.52
CA ILE A 605 16.95 -2.74 48.96
C ILE A 605 16.00 -1.64 49.44
N GLN A 606 14.98 -2.04 50.20
CA GLN A 606 14.36 -1.17 51.20
C GLN A 606 14.94 -1.52 52.58
N SER A 607 15.06 -0.51 53.45
CA SER A 607 15.69 -0.57 54.77
C SER A 607 14.71 -1.01 55.89
N PRO A 608 15.18 -1.35 57.10
CA PRO A 608 14.69 -2.54 57.81
C PRO A 608 13.77 -2.32 59.03
N GLY A 609 13.16 -3.41 59.49
CA GLY A 609 12.50 -3.57 60.81
C GLY A 609 12.87 -4.91 61.48
N PRO A 610 12.75 -5.06 62.82
CA PRO A 610 13.63 -5.96 63.58
C PRO A 610 13.04 -7.32 64.03
N VAL A 611 13.93 -8.34 64.05
CA VAL A 611 14.15 -9.39 65.08
C VAL A 611 12.96 -10.20 65.61
N ASP A 612 13.00 -11.55 65.44
CA ASP A 612 13.19 -12.47 66.58
C ASP A 612 13.74 -13.87 66.19
N ASP A 613 14.30 -14.56 67.19
CA ASP A 613 15.03 -15.83 67.19
C ASP A 613 14.15 -17.10 67.11
N ARG A 614 14.64 -18.17 66.45
CA ARG A 614 15.02 -19.51 67.00
C ARG A 614 14.92 -20.68 66.01
N ASN A 615 15.92 -21.57 66.13
CA ASN A 615 15.90 -23.03 65.92
C ASN A 615 15.21 -23.63 64.68
N GLU A 616 16.02 -24.23 63.78
CA GLU A 616 16.29 -25.68 63.85
C GLU A 616 17.53 -26.08 63.03
N ILE A 617 18.22 -27.14 63.45
CA ILE A 617 19.46 -27.65 62.83
C ILE A 617 19.19 -29.05 62.27
N GLY A 618 19.36 -29.25 60.96
CA GLY A 618 19.22 -30.59 60.37
C GLY A 618 19.56 -30.70 58.87
N HIS A 619 20.72 -31.29 58.56
CA HIS A 619 21.09 -31.93 57.29
C HIS A 619 20.96 -31.18 55.93
N SER A 620 22.09 -30.68 55.38
CA SER A 620 22.34 -30.69 53.92
C SER A 620 23.80 -30.45 53.45
N GLN A 621 24.83 -30.96 54.14
CA GLN A 621 26.24 -30.94 53.67
C GLN A 621 26.49 -31.98 52.54
N GLY A 622 25.67 -31.96 51.47
CA GLY A 622 25.73 -32.94 50.37
C GLY A 622 25.51 -32.38 48.95
N TRP A 623 24.93 -31.18 48.82
CA TRP A 623 24.49 -30.67 47.50
C TRP A 623 25.37 -29.59 46.86
N LYS A 624 26.31 -28.97 47.60
CA LYS A 624 27.24 -27.96 47.02
C LYS A 624 28.45 -28.54 46.27
N VAL A 625 28.83 -29.80 46.51
CA VAL A 625 30.00 -30.41 45.84
C VAL A 625 29.65 -30.94 44.45
N ARG A 626 28.44 -31.50 44.25
CA ARG A 626 28.00 -32.03 42.94
C ARG A 626 27.77 -30.93 41.89
N SER A 627 27.35 -29.73 42.30
CA SER A 627 27.17 -28.59 41.40
C SER A 627 28.51 -27.97 40.98
N ILE A 628 29.48 -27.84 41.90
CA ILE A 628 30.83 -27.38 41.56
C ILE A 628 31.51 -28.36 40.58
N ILE A 629 31.43 -29.67 40.83
CA ILE A 629 31.99 -30.69 39.92
C ILE A 629 31.31 -30.64 38.53
N LYS A 630 29.98 -30.47 38.45
CA LYS A 630 29.28 -30.32 37.16
C LYS A 630 29.73 -29.07 36.39
N VAL A 631 29.94 -27.94 37.06
CA VAL A 631 30.45 -26.72 36.42
C VAL A 631 31.89 -26.92 35.93
N SER A 632 32.79 -27.47 36.75
CA SER A 632 34.17 -27.77 36.35
C SER A 632 34.25 -28.76 35.18
N VAL A 633 33.41 -29.80 35.16
CA VAL A 633 33.36 -30.76 34.05
C VAL A 633 32.78 -30.11 32.77
N THR A 634 31.78 -29.25 32.89
CA THR A 634 31.21 -28.54 31.72
C THR A 634 32.20 -27.55 31.12
N VAL A 635 32.94 -26.82 31.97
CA VAL A 635 34.04 -25.93 31.53
C VAL A 635 35.18 -26.74 30.90
N ALA A 636 35.57 -27.88 31.48
CA ALA A 636 36.60 -28.75 30.91
C ALA A 636 36.20 -29.36 29.55
N ILE A 637 34.95 -29.81 29.39
CA ILE A 637 34.44 -30.33 28.11
C ILE A 637 34.35 -29.20 27.07
N THR A 638 33.98 -27.99 27.47
CA THR A 638 33.92 -26.84 26.56
C THR A 638 35.32 -26.38 26.14
N ALA A 639 36.28 -26.34 27.06
CA ALA A 639 37.68 -26.06 26.77
C ALA A 639 38.30 -27.15 25.86
N ALA A 640 37.98 -28.43 26.09
CA ALA A 640 38.41 -29.53 25.23
C ALA A 640 37.82 -29.41 23.81
N ARG A 641 36.54 -29.03 23.68
CA ARG A 641 35.93 -28.75 22.37
C ARG A 641 36.61 -27.58 21.65
N ILE A 642 36.94 -26.50 22.35
CA ILE A 642 37.65 -25.34 21.77
C ILE A 642 39.08 -25.70 21.37
N LEU A 643 39.80 -26.50 22.17
CA LEU A 643 41.16 -26.99 21.85
C LEU A 643 41.18 -28.04 20.72
N LEU A 644 40.07 -28.75 20.48
CA LEU A 644 39.92 -29.65 19.34
C LEU A 644 39.65 -28.91 18.03
N VAL A 645 39.15 -27.67 18.03
CA VAL A 645 38.91 -26.92 16.78
C VAL A 645 40.21 -26.67 15.99
N PRO A 646 41.34 -26.21 16.58
CA PRO A 646 42.61 -26.12 15.86
C PRO A 646 43.14 -27.47 15.34
N VAL A 647 42.88 -28.57 16.05
CA VAL A 647 43.27 -29.92 15.63
C VAL A 647 42.39 -30.40 14.47
N TRP A 648 41.08 -30.12 14.50
CA TRP A 648 40.15 -30.34 13.40
C TRP A 648 40.46 -29.47 12.19
N VAL A 649 40.81 -28.20 12.37
CA VAL A 649 41.26 -27.33 11.27
C VAL A 649 42.60 -27.80 10.71
N SER A 650 43.51 -28.31 11.54
CA SER A 650 44.76 -28.91 11.06
C SER A 650 44.53 -30.23 10.33
N LEU A 651 43.60 -31.07 10.81
CA LEU A 651 43.17 -32.30 10.13
C LEU A 651 42.43 -31.99 8.83
N LEU A 652 41.58 -30.97 8.78
CA LEU A 652 40.94 -30.47 7.56
C LEU A 652 41.97 -29.88 6.58
N CYS A 653 43.02 -29.22 7.06
CA CYS A 653 44.14 -28.77 6.23
C CYS A 653 45.00 -29.94 5.74
N ILE A 654 45.12 -31.02 6.51
CA ILE A 654 45.80 -32.26 6.09
C ILE A 654 44.94 -33.06 5.11
N GLU A 655 43.64 -33.20 5.34
CA GLU A 655 42.67 -33.76 4.39
C GLU A 655 42.62 -32.93 3.12
N ALA A 656 42.57 -31.59 3.20
CA ALA A 656 42.67 -30.72 2.04
C ALA A 656 44.03 -30.88 1.33
N SER A 657 45.13 -31.05 2.06
CA SER A 657 46.44 -31.31 1.45
C SER A 657 46.54 -32.69 0.80
N ILE A 658 45.89 -33.71 1.37
CA ILE A 658 45.78 -35.06 0.82
C ILE A 658 44.83 -35.07 -0.39
N LEU A 659 43.71 -34.34 -0.34
CA LEU A 659 42.79 -34.11 -1.45
C LEU A 659 43.46 -33.30 -2.56
N ILE A 660 44.32 -32.33 -2.24
CA ILE A 660 45.16 -31.62 -3.21
C ILE A 660 46.20 -32.58 -3.82
N LEU A 661 46.86 -33.44 -3.04
CA LEU A 661 47.77 -34.48 -3.54
C LEU A 661 47.05 -35.53 -4.42
N LEU A 662 45.84 -35.94 -4.05
CA LEU A 662 44.97 -36.82 -4.84
C LEU A 662 44.43 -36.10 -6.09
N SER A 663 44.18 -34.79 -6.02
CA SER A 663 43.82 -33.97 -7.19
C SER A 663 45.02 -33.75 -8.12
N LEU A 664 46.25 -33.68 -7.58
CA LEU A 664 47.49 -33.61 -8.35
C LEU A 664 47.75 -34.93 -9.07
N LEU A 665 47.56 -36.07 -8.39
CA LEU A 665 47.55 -37.41 -8.99
C LEU A 665 46.42 -37.58 -10.03
N GLY A 666 45.24 -37.04 -9.77
CA GLY A 666 44.11 -37.04 -10.71
C GLY A 666 44.35 -36.15 -11.94
N SER A 667 44.99 -34.99 -11.77
CA SER A 667 45.38 -34.07 -12.86
C SER A 667 46.56 -34.57 -13.69
N LEU A 668 47.20 -35.66 -13.25
CA LEU A 668 48.13 -36.46 -14.05
C LEU A 668 47.42 -37.56 -14.87
N LEU A 669 46.09 -37.72 -14.73
CA LEU A 669 45.33 -38.81 -15.35
C LEU A 669 44.06 -38.41 -16.12
N PHE A 670 43.34 -37.32 -15.79
CA PHE A 670 42.13 -36.91 -16.57
C PHE A 670 41.89 -35.38 -16.66
N GLU A 671 41.47 -34.91 -17.84
CA GLU A 671 41.05 -33.53 -18.17
C GLU A 671 39.52 -33.35 -18.01
N VAL A 672 39.02 -32.30 -17.33
CA VAL A 672 37.61 -31.79 -17.47
C VAL A 672 37.49 -30.27 -17.17
N ASP A 673 36.58 -29.59 -17.88
CA ASP A 673 36.33 -28.14 -18.05
C ASP A 673 36.04 -27.21 -16.83
N LEU A 674 36.07 -27.67 -15.58
CA LEU A 674 35.53 -26.95 -14.38
C LEU A 674 36.13 -25.55 -14.05
N TRP A 675 37.14 -25.07 -14.77
CA TRP A 675 37.85 -23.81 -14.47
C TRP A 675 37.37 -22.57 -15.25
N LYS A 676 36.44 -22.73 -16.20
CA LYS A 676 35.84 -21.58 -16.94
C LYS A 676 34.77 -20.88 -16.10
N ASP A 677 33.92 -21.64 -15.41
CA ASP A 677 32.73 -21.12 -14.73
C ASP A 677 33.07 -20.22 -13.53
N PHE A 678 34.15 -20.52 -12.81
CA PHE A 678 34.60 -19.73 -11.66
C PHE A 678 34.94 -18.27 -12.02
N ARG A 679 35.35 -17.99 -13.27
CA ARG A 679 35.60 -16.62 -13.75
C ARG A 679 34.32 -15.87 -14.14
N SER A 680 33.23 -16.56 -14.46
CA SER A 680 31.93 -15.94 -14.70
C SER A 680 31.32 -15.47 -13.37
N TRP A 681 31.38 -16.33 -12.35
CA TRP A 681 30.84 -16.08 -11.02
C TRP A 681 31.46 -14.86 -10.33
N ALA A 682 32.79 -14.70 -10.40
CA ALA A 682 33.50 -13.58 -9.77
C ALA A 682 33.21 -12.20 -10.39
N LYS A 683 32.50 -12.11 -11.53
CA LYS A 683 32.01 -10.85 -12.11
C LYS A 683 30.56 -10.51 -11.74
N ALA A 684 29.84 -11.42 -11.08
CA ALA A 684 28.40 -11.28 -10.82
C ALA A 684 28.05 -10.59 -9.48
N SER A 685 29.04 -10.23 -8.66
CA SER A 685 28.84 -9.74 -7.27
C SER A 685 28.94 -8.22 -7.09
N GLY A 686 28.87 -7.44 -8.18
CA GLY A 686 28.74 -5.98 -8.15
C GLY A 686 27.31 -5.53 -8.41
N THR A 687 26.57 -5.15 -7.36
CA THR A 687 25.17 -4.74 -7.47
C THR A 687 25.02 -3.31 -8.02
N SER A 688 24.57 -3.16 -9.26
CA SER A 688 23.88 -1.96 -9.77
C SER A 688 22.49 -2.37 -10.28
N LEU A 689 21.44 -1.67 -9.87
CA LEU A 689 20.07 -1.84 -10.41
C LEU A 689 19.85 -1.03 -11.70
N ALA A 690 20.72 -0.09 -12.06
CA ALA A 690 20.78 0.49 -13.40
C ALA A 690 21.39 -0.50 -14.40
N ALA A 691 20.93 -0.42 -15.65
CA ALA A 691 21.53 -1.17 -16.74
C ALA A 691 22.99 -0.75 -16.95
N ARG A 692 23.82 -1.68 -17.44
CA ARG A 692 25.21 -1.46 -17.80
C ARG A 692 25.35 -0.24 -18.71
N GLY A 693 26.37 0.57 -18.44
CA GLY A 693 26.53 1.88 -19.07
C GLY A 693 25.71 3.00 -18.41
N GLY A 694 25.07 2.76 -17.25
CA GLY A 694 24.36 3.79 -16.50
C GLY A 694 23.04 4.24 -17.14
N HIS A 695 22.50 3.47 -18.09
CA HIS A 695 21.19 3.73 -18.65
C HIS A 695 20.08 3.25 -17.69
N CYS A 696 18.98 4.00 -17.66
CA CYS A 696 17.80 3.73 -16.84
C CYS A 696 16.60 3.45 -17.75
N PRO A 697 16.49 2.25 -18.35
CA PRO A 697 15.32 1.90 -19.18
C PRO A 697 14.03 1.93 -18.33
N PRO A 698 12.86 2.19 -18.93
CA PRO A 698 11.57 1.93 -18.27
C PRO A 698 11.45 0.44 -17.91
N LEU A 699 10.68 0.11 -16.87
CA LEU A 699 10.36 -1.28 -16.55
C LEU A 699 9.43 -1.88 -17.62
N GLY A 700 9.78 -3.05 -18.13
CA GLY A 700 9.06 -3.75 -19.20
C GLY A 700 9.86 -3.82 -20.51
N PRO A 701 9.19 -4.17 -21.63
CA PRO A 701 9.86 -4.39 -22.91
C PRO A 701 10.68 -3.19 -23.37
N VAL A 702 12.00 -3.36 -23.53
CA VAL A 702 12.90 -2.33 -24.09
C VAL A 702 12.94 -2.37 -25.62
N LEU A 703 12.47 -3.46 -26.21
CA LEU A 703 12.25 -3.72 -27.63
C LEU A 703 10.95 -4.56 -27.75
N PRO A 704 10.30 -4.63 -28.92
CA PRO A 704 9.19 -5.55 -29.15
C PRO A 704 9.60 -7.00 -28.92
N ALA A 705 8.73 -7.79 -28.29
CA ALA A 705 8.95 -9.23 -28.11
C ALA A 705 9.10 -9.95 -29.48
N PRO A 706 10.05 -10.89 -29.62
CA PRO A 706 10.28 -11.60 -30.88
C PRO A 706 9.05 -12.42 -31.30
N LEU A 707 8.72 -12.38 -32.59
CA LEU A 707 7.51 -13.03 -33.13
C LEU A 707 7.69 -14.53 -33.35
N ASN A 708 8.89 -14.98 -33.72
CA ASN A 708 9.19 -16.38 -34.06
C ASN A 708 10.52 -16.87 -33.42
N PRO A 709 10.73 -16.68 -32.10
CA PRO A 709 12.01 -16.97 -31.45
C PRO A 709 12.44 -18.43 -31.55
N GLY A 710 11.51 -19.39 -31.59
CA GLY A 710 11.81 -20.81 -31.73
C GLY A 710 12.52 -21.17 -33.04
N SER A 711 12.48 -20.29 -34.04
CA SER A 711 13.25 -20.46 -35.28
C SER A 711 14.73 -20.08 -35.15
N HIS A 712 15.11 -19.23 -34.20
CA HIS A 712 16.44 -18.64 -34.07
C HIS A 712 17.48 -19.65 -33.57
N SER A 713 18.72 -19.56 -34.07
CA SER A 713 19.79 -20.51 -33.75
C SER A 713 20.22 -20.45 -32.30
N ALA A 714 20.29 -19.26 -31.68
CA ALA A 714 20.66 -19.11 -30.29
C ALA A 714 19.59 -19.72 -29.37
N VAL A 715 18.31 -19.50 -29.66
CA VAL A 715 17.19 -20.06 -28.89
C VAL A 715 17.16 -21.59 -29.00
N LYS A 716 17.35 -22.16 -30.19
CA LYS A 716 17.48 -23.61 -30.38
C LYS A 716 18.64 -24.21 -29.59
N ALA A 717 19.78 -23.52 -29.52
CA ALA A 717 20.91 -23.96 -28.73
C ALA A 717 20.58 -23.94 -27.22
N ALA A 718 20.03 -22.83 -26.72
CA ALA A 718 19.60 -22.70 -25.32
C ALA A 718 18.58 -23.77 -24.90
N MET A 719 17.58 -24.05 -25.74
CA MET A 719 16.59 -25.10 -25.47
C MET A 719 17.22 -26.50 -25.44
N LYS A 720 18.24 -26.76 -26.27
CA LYS A 720 19.01 -28.01 -26.20
C LYS A 720 19.83 -28.11 -24.90
N THR A 721 20.51 -27.05 -24.47
CA THR A 721 21.23 -27.00 -23.19
C THR A 721 20.29 -27.30 -22.02
N ILE A 722 19.11 -26.68 -22.01
CA ILE A 722 18.10 -26.85 -20.95
C ILE A 722 17.53 -28.28 -20.97
N GLN A 723 17.22 -28.84 -22.13
CA GLN A 723 16.79 -30.24 -22.26
C GLN A 723 17.82 -31.20 -21.68
N GLU A 724 19.09 -31.09 -22.09
CA GLU A 724 20.18 -31.94 -21.60
C GLU A 724 20.39 -31.80 -20.08
N HIS A 725 20.21 -30.60 -19.53
CA HIS A 725 20.27 -30.35 -18.09
C HIS A 725 19.11 -31.03 -17.33
N LEU A 726 17.87 -30.92 -17.83
CA LEU A 726 16.69 -31.53 -17.21
C LEU A 726 16.74 -33.07 -17.29
N GLU A 727 17.20 -33.63 -18.41
CA GLU A 727 17.46 -35.06 -18.55
C GLU A 727 18.51 -35.54 -17.54
N ALA A 728 19.66 -34.84 -17.43
CA ALA A 728 20.69 -35.17 -16.46
C ALA A 728 20.19 -35.07 -15.01
N ALA A 729 19.46 -34.00 -14.67
CA ALA A 729 18.93 -33.77 -13.33
C ALA A 729 17.91 -34.83 -12.90
N THR A 730 17.07 -35.30 -13.82
CA THR A 730 15.98 -36.27 -13.53
C THR A 730 16.39 -37.72 -13.69
N SER A 731 17.46 -38.03 -14.42
CA SER A 731 17.96 -39.40 -14.68
C SER A 731 18.19 -40.26 -13.43
N LYS A 732 18.42 -39.62 -12.27
CA LYS A 732 18.63 -40.27 -10.97
C LYS A 732 17.34 -40.60 -10.22
N HIS A 733 16.20 -39.98 -10.55
CA HIS A 733 14.95 -40.11 -9.80
C HIS A 733 14.35 -41.50 -9.97
N GLN A 734 14.09 -42.18 -8.85
CA GLN A 734 13.49 -43.51 -8.79
C GLN A 734 11.96 -43.46 -8.68
N ASN A 735 11.43 -42.42 -8.02
CA ASN A 735 10.04 -42.30 -7.60
C ASN A 735 9.41 -40.93 -7.94
N SER A 736 10.21 -39.97 -8.42
CA SER A 736 9.78 -38.59 -8.64
C SER A 736 9.73 -38.19 -10.12
N SER A 737 8.70 -37.44 -10.48
CA SER A 737 8.50 -36.87 -11.81
C SER A 737 8.63 -35.36 -11.80
N VAL A 738 9.09 -34.82 -12.93
CA VAL A 738 9.27 -33.41 -13.25
C VAL A 738 8.76 -33.21 -14.68
N VAL A 739 7.95 -32.17 -14.87
CA VAL A 739 7.46 -31.74 -16.18
C VAL A 739 7.68 -30.23 -16.34
N VAL A 740 8.17 -29.81 -17.51
CA VAL A 740 8.54 -28.41 -17.82
C VAL A 740 8.07 -28.05 -19.22
N ALA A 741 7.41 -26.91 -19.37
CA ALA A 741 7.06 -26.35 -20.67
C ALA A 741 7.41 -24.86 -20.77
N ILE A 742 7.85 -24.46 -21.95
CA ILE A 742 8.26 -23.09 -22.30
C ILE A 742 7.57 -22.72 -23.61
N LYS A 743 6.88 -21.58 -23.65
CA LYS A 743 6.13 -21.14 -24.84
C LYS A 743 6.22 -19.63 -25.07
N SER A 744 6.42 -19.24 -26.32
CA SER A 744 6.14 -17.89 -26.79
C SER A 744 4.65 -17.74 -27.09
N ALA A 745 4.00 -16.72 -26.54
CA ALA A 745 2.62 -16.37 -26.88
C ALA A 745 2.49 -15.77 -28.30
N ASN A 746 3.59 -15.59 -29.04
CA ASN A 746 3.57 -15.24 -30.45
C ASN A 746 3.57 -16.49 -31.37
N GLU A 747 3.95 -17.65 -30.85
CA GLU A 747 4.03 -18.92 -31.60
C GLU A 747 2.87 -19.88 -31.25
N HIS A 748 2.70 -20.92 -32.08
CA HIS A 748 1.70 -21.98 -31.85
C HIS A 748 2.27 -23.17 -31.09
N ASP A 749 3.52 -23.54 -31.34
CA ASP A 749 4.19 -24.70 -30.75
C ASP A 749 4.92 -24.33 -29.44
N TYR A 750 5.47 -25.32 -28.75
CA TYR A 750 6.34 -25.11 -27.58
C TYR A 750 7.78 -24.84 -28.02
N LEU A 751 8.49 -24.00 -27.26
CA LEU A 751 9.95 -23.86 -27.37
C LEU A 751 10.65 -25.05 -26.70
N LEU A 752 10.06 -25.54 -25.60
CA LEU A 752 10.48 -26.73 -24.88
C LEU A 752 9.24 -27.42 -24.28
N GLU A 753 9.22 -28.74 -24.36
CA GLU A 753 8.26 -29.62 -23.70
C GLU A 753 9.03 -30.83 -23.15
N PHE A 754 9.13 -30.93 -21.83
CA PHE A 754 9.91 -31.94 -21.13
C PHE A 754 9.05 -32.65 -20.08
N ALA A 755 9.18 -33.98 -20.00
CA ALA A 755 8.59 -34.80 -18.95
C ALA A 755 9.46 -36.03 -18.67
N ASN A 756 9.73 -36.33 -17.40
CA ASN A 756 10.34 -37.61 -17.00
C ASN A 756 9.33 -38.54 -16.34
N THR A 757 9.34 -39.82 -16.73
CA THR A 757 8.66 -40.89 -16.00
C THR A 757 9.68 -41.62 -15.13
N PRO A 758 9.51 -41.67 -13.80
CA PRO A 758 10.41 -42.43 -12.93
C PRO A 758 10.24 -43.96 -13.13
N PRO A 759 11.26 -44.78 -12.83
CA PRO A 759 11.17 -46.25 -12.90
C PRO A 759 10.06 -46.86 -12.04
N ASN A 760 9.74 -46.27 -10.87
CA ASN A 760 8.67 -46.71 -10.00
C ASN A 760 7.50 -45.71 -10.07
N VAL A 761 6.38 -46.16 -10.60
CA VAL A 761 5.09 -45.44 -10.63
C VAL A 761 4.09 -46.15 -9.72
N ASP A 762 3.16 -45.40 -9.12
CA ASP A 762 2.07 -45.98 -8.33
C ASP A 762 0.99 -46.55 -9.27
N PRO A 763 0.54 -47.81 -9.11
CA PRO A 763 -0.48 -48.42 -10.00
C PRO A 763 -1.85 -47.75 -10.01
N ARG A 764 -2.09 -46.76 -9.14
CA ARG A 764 -3.28 -45.89 -9.20
C ARG A 764 -3.18 -44.85 -10.34
N GLY A 765 -1.97 -44.37 -10.62
CA GLY A 765 -1.70 -43.25 -11.52
C GLY A 765 -1.42 -43.65 -12.97
N VAL A 766 -0.82 -42.74 -13.73
CA VAL A 766 -0.36 -42.99 -15.10
C VAL A 766 0.89 -43.89 -15.15
N ASP A 767 0.93 -44.82 -16.10
CA ASP A 767 2.12 -45.64 -16.41
C ASP A 767 3.26 -44.82 -17.05
N LYS A 768 2.92 -43.69 -17.68
CA LYS A 768 3.85 -42.78 -18.35
C LYS A 768 3.40 -41.34 -18.15
N VAL A 769 4.34 -40.47 -17.78
CA VAL A 769 4.13 -39.03 -17.64
C VAL A 769 4.37 -38.31 -18.97
N ASP A 770 3.47 -37.37 -19.28
CA ASP A 770 3.52 -36.41 -20.38
C ASP A 770 2.89 -35.07 -19.96
N SER A 771 2.70 -34.14 -20.89
CA SER A 771 2.15 -32.81 -20.59
C SER A 771 0.63 -32.77 -20.34
N ASP A 772 -0.12 -33.82 -20.70
CA ASP A 772 -1.55 -33.94 -20.42
C ASP A 772 -1.82 -34.63 -19.06
N THR A 773 -0.81 -35.31 -18.51
CA THR A 773 -0.79 -35.87 -17.15
C THR A 773 -1.08 -34.81 -16.09
N VAL A 774 -1.97 -35.14 -15.15
CA VAL A 774 -2.47 -34.23 -14.13
C VAL A 774 -1.60 -34.25 -12.87
N PHE A 775 -1.27 -33.07 -12.37
CA PHE A 775 -0.58 -32.84 -11.10
C PHE A 775 -1.44 -32.00 -10.15
N ARG A 776 -1.11 -31.99 -8.86
CA ARG A 776 -1.71 -31.03 -7.92
C ARG A 776 -1.09 -29.65 -8.13
N MET A 777 -1.96 -28.64 -8.30
CA MET A 777 -1.55 -27.24 -8.42
C MET A 777 -1.13 -26.63 -7.09
N ALA A 778 -1.56 -27.22 -5.97
CA ALA A 778 -1.38 -26.62 -4.65
C ALA A 778 -1.77 -25.12 -4.67
N SER A 779 -0.96 -24.24 -4.07
CA SER A 779 -1.22 -22.79 -4.00
C SER A 779 -1.14 -22.01 -5.33
N LEU A 780 -0.80 -22.63 -6.48
CA LEU A 780 -1.01 -22.02 -7.79
C LEU A 780 -2.52 -21.84 -8.09
N SER A 781 -3.39 -22.62 -7.42
CA SER A 781 -4.85 -22.45 -7.43
C SER A 781 -5.30 -21.01 -7.17
N LYS A 782 -4.52 -20.25 -6.38
CA LYS A 782 -4.82 -18.87 -5.94
C LYS A 782 -5.07 -17.87 -7.06
N VAL A 783 -4.55 -18.12 -8.27
CA VAL A 783 -4.76 -17.23 -9.42
C VAL A 783 -6.22 -17.21 -9.88
N PHE A 784 -6.94 -18.33 -9.76
CA PHE A 784 -8.30 -18.42 -10.30
C PHE A 784 -9.37 -17.69 -9.48
N PRO A 785 -9.42 -17.74 -8.13
CA PRO A 785 -10.38 -16.94 -7.37
C PRO A 785 -10.19 -15.43 -7.59
N VAL A 786 -8.95 -14.95 -7.65
CA VAL A 786 -8.66 -13.52 -7.92
C VAL A 786 -9.16 -13.14 -9.32
N LEU A 787 -8.83 -13.93 -10.35
CA LEU A 787 -9.32 -13.69 -11.71
C LEU A 787 -10.85 -13.80 -11.82
N ALA A 788 -11.48 -14.71 -11.09
CA ALA A 788 -12.94 -14.85 -11.05
C ALA A 788 -13.60 -13.59 -10.47
N LEU A 789 -13.04 -13.03 -9.40
CA LEU A 789 -13.50 -11.75 -8.83
C LEU A 789 -13.27 -10.58 -9.78
N LEU A 790 -12.12 -10.50 -10.47
CA LEU A 790 -11.85 -9.46 -11.48
C LEU A 790 -12.80 -9.53 -12.70
N LYS A 791 -13.31 -10.72 -13.03
CA LYS A 791 -14.34 -10.93 -14.06
C LYS A 791 -15.77 -10.65 -13.55
N LEU A 792 -15.97 -10.50 -12.25
CA LEU A 792 -17.26 -10.14 -11.65
C LEU A 792 -17.39 -8.63 -11.52
N HIS A 793 -18.08 -7.99 -12.48
CA HIS A 793 -18.45 -6.56 -12.43
C HIS A 793 -19.28 -6.13 -11.20
N LYS A 794 -19.62 -7.07 -10.30
CA LYS A 794 -20.33 -6.84 -9.04
C LYS A 794 -19.40 -6.73 -7.82
N VAL A 795 -18.09 -6.92 -7.99
CA VAL A 795 -17.10 -6.85 -6.90
C VAL A 795 -16.08 -5.75 -7.22
N ASN A 796 -15.87 -4.82 -6.29
CA ASN A 796 -14.69 -3.96 -6.31
C ASN A 796 -13.63 -4.51 -5.35
N PHE A 797 -12.36 -4.35 -5.69
CA PHE A 797 -11.25 -4.83 -4.87
C PHE A 797 -11.01 -3.92 -3.65
N ASP A 798 -11.40 -2.65 -3.74
CA ASP A 798 -11.34 -1.70 -2.61
C ASP A 798 -12.51 -1.86 -1.62
N ASP A 799 -13.49 -2.73 -1.92
CA ASP A 799 -14.59 -3.00 -0.98
C ASP A 799 -14.12 -3.84 0.21
N ALA A 800 -14.59 -3.47 1.41
CA ALA A 800 -14.51 -4.29 2.61
C ALA A 800 -15.14 -5.69 2.38
N VAL A 801 -14.49 -6.74 2.86
CA VAL A 801 -14.97 -8.12 2.73
C VAL A 801 -16.33 -8.33 3.39
N THR A 802 -16.64 -7.56 4.45
CA THR A 802 -17.93 -7.55 5.16
C THR A 802 -19.10 -7.03 4.33
N LYS A 803 -18.86 -6.31 3.23
CA LYS A 803 -19.89 -5.96 2.23
C LYS A 803 -20.52 -7.21 1.60
N TYR A 804 -19.71 -8.26 1.45
CA TYR A 804 -20.12 -9.54 0.85
C TYR A 804 -20.38 -10.61 1.92
N LEU A 805 -19.58 -10.63 2.99
CA LEU A 805 -19.64 -11.59 4.09
C LEU A 805 -19.85 -10.86 5.44
N PRO A 806 -20.99 -10.18 5.67
CA PRO A 806 -21.24 -9.43 6.90
C PRO A 806 -21.20 -10.28 8.17
N GLU A 807 -21.40 -11.60 8.03
CA GLU A 807 -21.22 -12.60 9.08
C GLU A 807 -19.83 -12.60 9.75
N LEU A 808 -18.77 -12.12 9.07
CA LEU A 808 -17.41 -12.05 9.62
C LEU A 808 -17.32 -11.19 10.88
N ARG A 809 -18.12 -10.11 10.99
CA ARG A 809 -18.17 -9.25 12.18
C ARG A 809 -18.55 -10.02 13.46
N ALA A 810 -19.23 -11.16 13.34
CA ALA A 810 -19.59 -12.00 14.47
C ALA A 810 -18.38 -12.71 15.10
N LEU A 811 -17.31 -12.96 14.34
CA LEU A 811 -16.08 -13.62 14.82
C LEU A 811 -15.40 -12.83 15.95
N ASN A 812 -15.53 -11.50 15.95
CA ASN A 812 -14.98 -10.64 17.01
C ASN A 812 -15.67 -10.86 18.37
N LYS A 813 -16.71 -11.69 18.44
CA LYS A 813 -17.30 -12.16 19.70
C LYS A 813 -16.52 -13.32 20.34
N GLN A 814 -15.75 -14.08 19.55
CA GLN A 814 -14.90 -15.21 19.98
C GLN A 814 -13.52 -14.75 20.45
N ALA A 815 -13.07 -13.57 19.99
CA ALA A 815 -11.79 -12.98 20.34
C ALA A 815 -11.60 -12.81 21.86
N ARG A 816 -10.38 -13.10 22.35
CA ARG A 816 -10.00 -12.98 23.77
C ARG A 816 -10.27 -11.58 24.34
N LYS A 817 -10.09 -10.56 23.52
CA LYS A 817 -10.47 -9.16 23.75
C LYS A 817 -10.95 -8.56 22.42
N ARG A 818 -11.80 -7.55 22.49
CA ARG A 818 -12.26 -6.80 21.31
C ARG A 818 -11.43 -5.52 21.15
N ASP A 819 -10.18 -5.73 20.78
CA ASP A 819 -9.19 -4.69 20.49
C ASP A 819 -8.34 -5.12 19.29
N ALA A 820 -7.59 -4.18 18.71
CA ALA A 820 -6.78 -4.41 17.51
C ALA A 820 -5.63 -5.43 17.69
N VAL A 821 -5.39 -5.93 18.90
CA VAL A 821 -4.38 -6.97 19.18
C VAL A 821 -5.00 -8.37 19.17
N TRP A 822 -6.27 -8.50 19.55
CA TRP A 822 -6.93 -9.79 19.73
C TRP A 822 -8.09 -10.07 18.77
N ALA A 823 -8.59 -9.08 18.04
CA ALA A 823 -9.67 -9.21 17.06
C ALA A 823 -9.27 -8.63 15.69
N VAL A 824 -9.66 -9.30 14.60
CA VAL A 824 -9.46 -8.80 13.23
C VAL A 824 -10.47 -7.69 12.96
N ASP A 825 -10.03 -6.55 12.42
CA ASP A 825 -10.94 -5.51 11.97
C ASP A 825 -11.46 -5.83 10.56
N TRP A 826 -12.52 -6.66 10.51
CA TRP A 826 -13.08 -7.16 9.25
C TRP A 826 -13.67 -6.08 8.34
N ASP A 827 -13.98 -4.90 8.87
CA ASP A 827 -14.51 -3.78 8.09
C ASP A 827 -13.41 -3.00 7.35
N GLU A 828 -12.16 -3.09 7.81
CA GLU A 828 -10.96 -2.52 7.15
C GLU A 828 -10.25 -3.52 6.21
N VAL A 829 -10.63 -4.80 6.23
CA VAL A 829 -10.08 -5.84 5.34
C VAL A 829 -10.77 -5.81 3.99
N THR A 830 -10.12 -5.28 2.94
CA THR A 830 -10.69 -5.28 1.58
C THR A 830 -10.42 -6.56 0.80
N ILE A 831 -11.17 -6.77 -0.29
CA ILE A 831 -10.95 -7.89 -1.22
C ILE A 831 -9.52 -7.88 -1.81
N GLY A 832 -9.01 -6.70 -2.21
CA GLY A 832 -7.64 -6.52 -2.68
C GLY A 832 -6.61 -6.80 -1.59
N ALA A 833 -6.89 -6.39 -0.34
CA ALA A 833 -6.02 -6.69 0.80
C ALA A 833 -5.91 -8.19 1.08
N LEU A 834 -6.99 -8.95 0.87
CA LEU A 834 -6.94 -10.43 0.88
C LEU A 834 -6.11 -10.96 -0.29
N ALA A 835 -6.38 -10.49 -1.51
CA ALA A 835 -5.74 -10.96 -2.74
C ALA A 835 -4.22 -10.69 -2.80
N SER A 836 -3.73 -9.67 -2.10
CA SER A 836 -2.31 -9.26 -2.03
C SER A 836 -1.60 -9.58 -0.71
N HIS A 837 -2.22 -10.38 0.17
CA HIS A 837 -1.65 -10.78 1.47
C HIS A 837 -1.40 -9.64 2.48
N ILE A 838 -2.00 -8.45 2.30
CA ILE A 838 -1.83 -7.30 3.22
C ILE A 838 -3.01 -7.07 4.17
N GLY A 839 -4.03 -7.94 4.17
CA GLY A 839 -5.18 -7.86 5.09
C GLY A 839 -4.89 -8.22 6.55
N GLY A 840 -3.68 -8.69 6.90
CA GLY A 840 -3.31 -9.02 8.29
C GLY A 840 -4.02 -10.25 8.91
N VAL A 841 -4.95 -10.87 8.17
CA VAL A 841 -5.74 -12.03 8.57
C VAL A 841 -4.84 -13.25 8.86
N PRO A 842 -5.11 -14.04 9.93
CA PRO A 842 -4.33 -15.23 10.23
C PRO A 842 -4.22 -16.21 9.05
N ALA A 843 -3.07 -16.87 8.96
CA ALA A 843 -2.74 -17.64 7.76
C ALA A 843 -3.74 -18.78 7.49
N ASP A 844 -3.97 -19.59 8.52
CA ASP A 844 -4.66 -20.87 8.43
C ASP A 844 -5.51 -21.17 9.67
N MET A 845 -6.44 -22.10 9.49
CA MET A 845 -7.20 -22.74 10.57
C MET A 845 -6.94 -24.24 10.63
N ALA A 846 -6.89 -24.89 9.47
CA ALA A 846 -6.78 -26.34 9.34
C ALA A 846 -5.40 -26.89 9.75
N THR A 847 -4.38 -26.06 9.89
CA THR A 847 -3.01 -26.47 10.27
C THR A 847 -2.74 -26.43 11.78
N ASP A 848 -3.79 -26.56 12.62
CA ASP A 848 -3.60 -26.81 14.05
C ASP A 848 -2.87 -28.14 14.25
N VAL A 849 -1.66 -28.07 14.80
CA VAL A 849 -0.80 -29.24 14.95
C VAL A 849 -1.14 -30.10 16.16
N ALA A 850 -1.93 -29.57 17.12
CA ALA A 850 -2.21 -30.22 18.40
C ALA A 850 -2.65 -31.70 18.30
N PRO A 851 -3.45 -32.14 17.31
CA PRO A 851 -3.87 -33.55 17.19
C PRO A 851 -2.76 -34.54 16.79
N TYR A 852 -1.64 -34.08 16.23
CA TYR A 852 -0.67 -34.94 15.54
C TYR A 852 0.49 -35.47 16.40
N GLY A 853 0.56 -35.12 17.68
CA GLY A 853 1.64 -35.61 18.54
C GLY A 853 1.63 -35.07 19.96
N ASP A 854 2.60 -35.57 20.74
CA ASP A 854 2.86 -35.09 22.09
C ASP A 854 3.80 -33.87 22.05
N TRP A 855 3.18 -32.70 21.85
CA TRP A 855 3.86 -31.41 21.76
C TRP A 855 4.46 -30.92 23.09
N THR A 856 4.12 -31.55 24.23
CA THR A 856 4.70 -31.21 25.54
C THR A 856 6.21 -31.44 25.57
N LYS A 857 6.70 -32.39 24.77
CA LYS A 857 8.13 -32.67 24.53
C LYS A 857 8.88 -31.49 23.91
N LEU A 858 8.18 -30.55 23.26
CA LEU A 858 8.74 -29.33 22.69
C LEU A 858 8.42 -28.07 23.55
N GLY A 859 7.86 -28.25 24.75
CA GLY A 859 7.55 -27.16 25.68
C GLY A 859 6.19 -26.49 25.48
N PHE A 860 5.34 -27.01 24.59
CA PHE A 860 3.93 -26.61 24.53
C PHE A 860 3.16 -27.14 25.76
N PRO A 861 2.06 -26.50 26.18
CA PRO A 861 1.19 -27.06 27.22
C PRO A 861 0.52 -28.36 26.74
N GLU A 862 0.00 -29.14 27.69
CA GLU A 862 -0.93 -30.24 27.34
C GLU A 862 -2.12 -29.69 26.54
N PRO A 863 -2.50 -30.32 25.41
CA PRO A 863 -3.59 -29.83 24.58
C PRO A 863 -4.92 -29.95 25.31
N ASP A 864 -5.63 -28.82 25.44
CA ASP A 864 -6.97 -28.76 26.02
C ASP A 864 -7.99 -29.41 25.05
N PRO A 865 -8.57 -30.57 25.38
CA PRO A 865 -9.46 -31.28 24.45
C PRO A 865 -10.72 -30.49 24.10
N SER A 866 -11.13 -29.53 24.95
CA SER A 866 -12.27 -28.66 24.68
C SER A 866 -12.00 -27.60 23.60
N LYS A 867 -10.71 -27.35 23.29
CA LYS A 867 -10.26 -26.36 22.30
C LYS A 867 -9.80 -26.98 20.98
N SER A 868 -9.64 -28.30 20.91
CA SER A 868 -9.30 -28.99 19.65
C SER A 868 -10.27 -28.63 18.52
N LEU A 869 -9.74 -28.47 17.31
CA LEU A 869 -10.55 -28.30 16.09
C LEU A 869 -11.16 -29.61 15.60
N ASN A 870 -10.50 -30.76 15.86
CA ASN A 870 -10.88 -32.10 15.37
C ASN A 870 -11.10 -32.21 13.84
N CYS A 871 -10.73 -31.20 13.06
CA CYS A 871 -10.79 -31.14 11.61
C CYS A 871 -9.49 -30.58 11.06
N SER A 872 -9.14 -30.98 9.84
CA SER A 872 -7.98 -30.48 9.10
C SER A 872 -8.07 -30.82 7.61
N GLY A 873 -8.58 -32.02 7.26
CA GLY A 873 -8.63 -32.52 5.88
C GLY A 873 -7.33 -33.17 5.39
N ILE A 874 -6.32 -33.20 6.25
CA ILE A 874 -5.01 -33.85 6.06
C ILE A 874 -4.70 -34.78 7.23
N LEU A 875 -3.74 -35.70 7.02
CA LEU A 875 -3.21 -36.62 8.05
C LEU A 875 -4.32 -37.41 8.81
N GLY A 876 -5.37 -37.83 8.10
CA GLY A 876 -6.45 -38.66 8.63
C GLY A 876 -7.58 -37.93 9.37
N LEU A 877 -7.52 -36.60 9.53
CA LEU A 877 -8.63 -35.83 10.11
C LEU A 877 -9.65 -35.41 9.04
N PRO A 878 -10.96 -35.31 9.39
CA PRO A 878 -11.98 -34.85 8.46
C PRO A 878 -11.74 -33.40 8.03
N ALA A 879 -12.21 -33.04 6.84
CA ALA A 879 -12.08 -31.68 6.30
C ALA A 879 -12.88 -30.66 7.12
N CYS A 880 -12.29 -29.49 7.41
CA CYS A 880 -13.00 -28.42 8.11
C CYS A 880 -14.08 -27.80 7.22
N THR A 881 -15.28 -27.61 7.75
CA THR A 881 -16.41 -27.00 7.04
C THR A 881 -16.44 -25.48 7.23
N LYS A 882 -17.26 -24.79 6.41
CA LYS A 882 -17.54 -23.35 6.60
C LYS A 882 -18.17 -23.05 7.97
N LYS A 883 -18.91 -24.01 8.55
CA LYS A 883 -19.48 -23.87 9.90
C LYS A 883 -18.36 -23.87 10.95
N ASP A 884 -17.41 -24.79 10.85
CA ASP A 884 -16.27 -24.86 11.77
C ASP A 884 -15.45 -23.56 11.75
N PHE A 885 -15.25 -23.00 10.54
CA PHE A 885 -14.68 -21.65 10.37
C PHE A 885 -15.44 -20.57 11.15
N PHE A 886 -16.74 -20.43 10.93
CA PHE A 886 -17.55 -19.40 11.60
C PHE A 886 -17.73 -19.63 13.11
N ASP A 887 -17.59 -20.87 13.59
CA ASP A 887 -17.71 -21.21 15.01
C ASP A 887 -16.44 -20.92 15.84
N ARG A 888 -15.24 -21.00 15.25
CA ARG A 888 -13.97 -20.99 15.99
C ARG A 888 -12.92 -19.99 15.49
N PHE A 889 -12.95 -19.51 14.24
CA PHE A 889 -11.81 -18.77 13.67
C PHE A 889 -11.50 -17.45 14.40
N GLY A 890 -12.51 -16.79 14.97
CA GLY A 890 -12.35 -15.54 15.72
C GLY A 890 -11.58 -15.67 17.04
N GLU A 891 -11.22 -16.88 17.47
CA GLU A 891 -10.27 -17.10 18.56
C GLU A 891 -8.82 -16.75 18.17
N ARG A 892 -8.52 -16.69 16.85
CA ARG A 892 -7.19 -16.36 16.33
C ARG A 892 -7.01 -14.82 16.27
N PRO A 893 -6.00 -14.25 16.94
CA PRO A 893 -5.70 -12.82 16.84
C PRO A 893 -5.14 -12.47 15.46
N PRO A 894 -5.31 -11.22 14.97
CA PRO A 894 -4.65 -10.74 13.75
C PRO A 894 -3.12 -10.82 13.85
N VAL A 895 -2.44 -10.89 12.69
CA VAL A 895 -0.97 -10.89 12.64
C VAL A 895 -0.41 -9.48 12.49
N TYR A 896 -1.07 -8.67 11.66
CA TYR A 896 -0.84 -7.22 11.50
C TYR A 896 -2.19 -6.51 11.31
N GLY A 897 -2.20 -5.17 11.33
CA GLY A 897 -3.34 -4.41 10.84
C GLY A 897 -3.43 -4.48 9.31
N PRO A 898 -4.64 -4.32 8.71
CA PRO A 898 -4.77 -4.20 7.25
C PRO A 898 -3.86 -3.10 6.69
N PHE A 899 -3.29 -3.35 5.50
CA PHE A 899 -2.35 -2.46 4.81
C PHE A 899 -1.06 -2.14 5.58
N SER A 900 -0.70 -2.94 6.59
CA SER A 900 0.62 -2.83 7.24
C SER A 900 1.77 -3.10 6.25
N VAL A 901 2.94 -2.52 6.54
CA VAL A 901 4.15 -2.62 5.68
C VAL A 901 4.58 -4.05 5.37
N ASN A 902 4.32 -5.00 6.28
CA ASN A 902 4.66 -6.41 6.10
C ASN A 902 3.46 -7.23 5.64
N PRO A 903 3.52 -7.90 4.47
CA PRO A 903 2.50 -8.85 4.06
C PRO A 903 2.56 -10.15 4.89
N VAL A 904 1.42 -10.83 5.03
CA VAL A 904 1.29 -12.13 5.70
C VAL A 904 0.54 -13.08 4.79
N TYR A 905 1.21 -14.15 4.40
CA TYR A 905 0.59 -15.21 3.62
C TYR A 905 -0.61 -15.80 4.35
N SER A 906 -1.74 -15.94 3.66
CA SER A 906 -2.98 -16.46 4.25
C SER A 906 -3.78 -17.27 3.24
N ASN A 907 -3.99 -18.55 3.56
CA ASN A 907 -4.95 -19.39 2.84
C ASN A 907 -6.39 -18.99 3.19
N THR A 908 -6.62 -18.52 4.42
CA THR A 908 -7.93 -18.02 4.86
C THR A 908 -8.46 -16.91 3.94
N GLY A 909 -7.60 -16.00 3.48
CA GLY A 909 -8.00 -14.95 2.54
C GLY A 909 -8.61 -15.49 1.23
N TRP A 910 -8.12 -16.63 0.72
CA TRP A 910 -8.66 -17.28 -0.48
C TRP A 910 -9.90 -18.10 -0.20
N ALA A 911 -10.01 -18.69 1.00
CA ALA A 911 -11.24 -19.31 1.47
C ALA A 911 -12.38 -18.27 1.49
N LEU A 912 -12.11 -17.07 2.02
CA LEU A 912 -13.05 -15.95 2.03
C LEU A 912 -13.38 -15.48 0.61
N MET A 913 -12.38 -15.27 -0.26
CA MET A 913 -12.64 -14.92 -1.68
C MET A 913 -13.50 -15.98 -2.40
N GLY A 914 -13.30 -17.27 -2.12
CA GLY A 914 -14.18 -18.35 -2.59
C GLY A 914 -15.62 -18.18 -2.12
N MET A 915 -15.83 -17.89 -0.83
CA MET A 915 -17.16 -17.59 -0.28
C MET A 915 -17.78 -16.31 -0.87
N VAL A 916 -17.00 -15.28 -1.21
CA VAL A 916 -17.47 -14.08 -1.91
C VAL A 916 -17.96 -14.43 -3.31
N ILE A 917 -17.21 -15.23 -4.07
CA ILE A 917 -17.64 -15.71 -5.40
C ILE A 917 -18.99 -16.43 -5.26
N GLU A 918 -19.13 -17.36 -4.32
CA GLU A 918 -20.38 -18.08 -4.09
C GLU A 918 -21.54 -17.16 -3.73
N LYS A 919 -21.33 -16.23 -2.79
CA LYS A 919 -22.36 -15.29 -2.32
C LYS A 919 -22.87 -14.38 -3.44
N VAL A 920 -21.96 -13.87 -4.28
CA VAL A 920 -22.26 -12.91 -5.36
C VAL A 920 -22.88 -13.59 -6.59
N THR A 921 -22.54 -14.87 -6.84
CA THR A 921 -22.96 -15.61 -8.04
C THR A 921 -24.11 -16.59 -7.80
N GLY A 922 -24.29 -17.08 -6.58
CA GLY A 922 -25.19 -18.19 -6.26
C GLY A 922 -24.69 -19.56 -6.72
N MET A 923 -23.41 -19.69 -7.09
CA MET A 923 -22.78 -20.88 -7.68
C MET A 923 -21.51 -21.27 -6.91
N PRO A 924 -21.21 -22.57 -6.67
CA PRO A 924 -19.95 -23.01 -6.08
C PRO A 924 -18.73 -22.39 -6.77
N SER A 925 -17.73 -21.93 -6.01
CA SER A 925 -16.62 -21.15 -6.60
C SER A 925 -15.86 -21.91 -7.69
N GLY A 926 -15.67 -23.22 -7.53
CA GLY A 926 -15.06 -24.11 -8.52
C GLY A 926 -15.86 -24.19 -9.83
N GLU A 927 -17.19 -24.30 -9.75
CA GLU A 927 -18.05 -24.30 -10.94
C GLU A 927 -18.02 -22.96 -11.68
N PHE A 928 -18.00 -21.84 -10.94
CA PHE A 928 -17.89 -20.50 -11.54
C PHE A 928 -16.53 -20.31 -12.22
N ILE A 929 -15.44 -20.72 -11.57
CA ILE A 929 -14.08 -20.70 -12.13
C ILE A 929 -14.02 -21.56 -13.40
N LYS A 930 -14.51 -22.80 -13.35
CA LYS A 930 -14.52 -23.70 -14.52
C LYS A 930 -15.26 -23.05 -15.69
N LYS A 931 -16.49 -22.59 -15.48
CA LYS A 931 -17.34 -22.03 -16.53
C LYS A 931 -16.79 -20.75 -17.17
N ASN A 932 -16.13 -19.89 -16.38
CA ASN A 932 -15.74 -18.54 -16.82
C ASN A 932 -14.24 -18.38 -17.10
N ILE A 933 -13.41 -19.35 -16.73
CA ILE A 933 -11.96 -19.33 -16.92
C ILE A 933 -11.49 -20.58 -17.68
N TRP A 934 -11.70 -21.79 -17.13
CA TRP A 934 -11.13 -23.02 -17.69
C TRP A 934 -11.79 -23.46 -19.01
N ASP A 935 -13.12 -23.44 -19.08
CA ASP A 935 -13.84 -23.82 -20.31
C ASP A 935 -13.52 -22.86 -21.48
N PRO A 936 -13.51 -21.51 -21.30
CA PRO A 936 -13.11 -20.57 -22.36
C PRO A 936 -11.63 -20.66 -22.82
N THR A 937 -10.70 -21.08 -21.96
CA THR A 937 -9.28 -21.30 -22.35
C THR A 937 -9.01 -22.70 -22.92
N GLY A 938 -9.99 -23.61 -22.87
CA GLY A 938 -9.81 -25.00 -23.29
C GLY A 938 -8.95 -25.83 -22.34
N MET A 939 -9.00 -25.49 -21.04
CA MET A 939 -8.38 -26.24 -19.95
C MET A 939 -9.27 -27.42 -19.56
N LYS A 940 -8.99 -28.61 -20.13
CA LYS A 940 -9.89 -29.77 -20.07
C LYS A 940 -9.54 -30.77 -18.96
N ASN A 941 -8.28 -30.82 -18.58
CA ASN A 941 -7.70 -31.66 -17.55
C ASN A 941 -7.38 -30.81 -16.29
N THR A 942 -8.23 -29.84 -15.98
CA THR A 942 -8.14 -28.98 -14.78
C THR A 942 -9.39 -29.16 -13.92
N TYR A 943 -9.21 -29.37 -12.62
CA TYR A 943 -10.26 -29.83 -11.71
C TYR A 943 -10.21 -29.11 -10.36
N ASP A 944 -11.38 -28.73 -9.83
CA ASP A 944 -11.54 -28.14 -8.49
C ASP A 944 -11.54 -29.20 -7.36
N LYS A 945 -11.77 -30.46 -7.73
CA LYS A 945 -11.84 -31.64 -6.87
C LYS A 945 -10.93 -32.73 -7.41
N LYS A 946 -10.66 -33.77 -6.60
CA LYS A 946 -9.90 -34.95 -7.02
C LYS A 946 -10.47 -35.52 -8.35
N PRO A 947 -9.65 -35.65 -9.41
CA PRO A 947 -10.02 -36.33 -10.66
C PRO A 947 -9.91 -37.87 -10.51
N ASP A 948 -10.17 -38.59 -11.60
CA ASP A 948 -9.85 -40.02 -11.67
C ASP A 948 -8.33 -40.22 -11.51
N ASP A 949 -7.93 -41.26 -10.76
CA ASP A 949 -6.52 -41.53 -10.44
C ASP A 949 -5.71 -41.82 -11.71
N SER A 950 -6.33 -42.45 -12.72
CA SER A 950 -5.69 -42.80 -14.00
C SER A 950 -5.27 -41.60 -14.87
N LEU A 951 -5.66 -40.38 -14.50
CA LEU A 951 -5.21 -39.13 -15.14
C LEU A 951 -3.99 -38.52 -14.47
N GLY A 952 -3.67 -38.94 -13.25
CA GLY A 952 -2.68 -38.29 -12.38
C GLY A 952 -1.32 -38.98 -12.34
N PHE A 953 -0.25 -38.21 -12.20
CA PHE A 953 0.98 -38.76 -11.64
C PHE A 953 0.87 -38.81 -10.12
N ILE A 954 0.89 -40.01 -9.55
CA ILE A 954 0.80 -40.25 -8.11
C ILE A 954 2.13 -40.89 -7.68
N PRO A 955 2.91 -40.27 -6.78
CA PRO A 955 4.14 -40.88 -6.28
C PRO A 955 3.87 -42.17 -5.49
N PRO A 956 4.79 -43.15 -5.51
CA PRO A 956 4.65 -44.38 -4.73
C PRO A 956 4.44 -44.11 -3.22
N ASN A 957 3.38 -44.69 -2.66
CA ASN A 957 2.92 -44.50 -1.26
C ASN A 957 2.42 -43.08 -0.94
N ASP A 958 2.04 -42.28 -1.94
CA ASP A 958 1.48 -40.96 -1.70
C ASP A 958 0.05 -41.01 -1.12
N GLU A 959 -0.13 -40.32 0.01
CA GLU A 959 -1.41 -40.07 0.67
C GLU A 959 -1.99 -38.69 0.32
N TRP A 960 -1.18 -37.79 -0.25
CA TRP A 960 -1.53 -36.39 -0.46
C TRP A 960 -2.35 -36.13 -1.73
N TRP A 961 -2.41 -37.07 -2.67
CA TRP A 961 -3.22 -36.96 -3.88
C TRP A 961 -4.70 -36.62 -3.60
N ASN A 962 -5.28 -37.12 -2.50
CA ASN A 962 -6.67 -36.87 -2.10
C ASN A 962 -6.82 -35.88 -0.93
N ALA A 963 -5.76 -35.16 -0.54
CA ALA A 963 -5.83 -34.15 0.51
C ALA A 963 -6.75 -32.97 0.15
N THR A 964 -7.45 -32.41 1.14
CA THR A 964 -8.36 -31.27 1.00
C THR A 964 -8.15 -30.30 2.16
N LEU A 965 -8.42 -29.01 1.93
CA LEU A 965 -8.47 -27.97 2.96
C LEU A 965 -9.92 -27.65 3.37
N GLY A 966 -10.90 -28.41 2.86
CA GLY A 966 -12.32 -28.25 3.10
C GLY A 966 -12.82 -26.88 2.64
N TYR A 967 -13.28 -26.06 3.58
CA TYR A 967 -13.68 -24.68 3.29
C TYR A 967 -12.54 -23.84 2.65
N GLY A 968 -11.28 -24.23 2.86
CA GLY A 968 -10.08 -23.60 2.32
C GLY A 968 -9.67 -24.08 0.93
N ASP A 969 -10.40 -25.00 0.29
CA ASP A 969 -10.03 -25.58 -1.02
C ASP A 969 -9.65 -24.54 -2.11
N PRO A 970 -10.36 -23.40 -2.28
CA PRO A 970 -9.97 -22.35 -3.24
C PRO A 970 -8.59 -21.74 -3.03
N ALA A 971 -7.99 -21.94 -1.85
CA ALA A 971 -6.64 -21.48 -1.56
C ALA A 971 -5.54 -22.38 -2.16
N GLY A 972 -5.78 -23.68 -2.39
CA GLY A 972 -4.63 -24.54 -2.62
C GLY A 972 -4.81 -26.02 -2.91
N VAL A 973 -5.93 -26.49 -3.46
CA VAL A 973 -6.13 -27.95 -3.68
C VAL A 973 -6.41 -28.38 -5.11
N TYR A 974 -6.50 -27.46 -6.08
CA TYR A 974 -6.89 -27.81 -7.45
C TYR A 974 -5.84 -28.66 -8.17
N TYR A 975 -6.24 -29.24 -9.31
CA TYR A 975 -5.44 -30.14 -10.14
C TYR A 975 -5.38 -29.61 -11.57
N THR A 976 -4.27 -29.80 -12.27
CA THR A 976 -4.16 -29.43 -13.69
C THR A 976 -3.10 -30.25 -14.43
N SER A 977 -3.26 -30.37 -15.75
CA SER A 977 -2.17 -30.75 -16.65
C SER A 977 -1.21 -29.58 -16.94
N LEU A 978 0.00 -29.89 -17.38
CA LEU A 978 0.97 -28.90 -17.84
C LEU A 978 0.46 -28.17 -19.10
N ASN A 979 -0.14 -28.89 -20.04
CA ASN A 979 -0.74 -28.30 -21.24
C ASN A 979 -1.82 -27.26 -20.92
N ASP A 980 -2.64 -27.49 -19.91
CA ASP A 980 -3.72 -26.57 -19.55
C ASP A 980 -3.23 -25.31 -18.85
N ILE A 981 -2.24 -25.41 -17.95
CA ILE A 981 -1.66 -24.21 -17.33
C ILE A 981 -0.89 -23.36 -18.36
N MET A 982 -0.29 -23.98 -19.39
CA MET A 982 0.34 -23.26 -20.49
C MET A 982 -0.69 -22.55 -21.39
N LYS A 983 -1.84 -23.16 -21.67
CA LYS A 983 -2.98 -22.47 -22.33
C LYS A 983 -3.47 -21.28 -21.51
N PHE A 984 -3.49 -21.41 -20.18
CA PHE A 984 -3.86 -20.32 -19.28
C PHE A 984 -2.87 -19.16 -19.38
N GLY A 985 -1.56 -19.39 -19.23
CA GLY A 985 -0.53 -18.35 -19.35
C GLY A 985 -0.54 -17.64 -20.71
N ASP A 986 -0.68 -18.40 -21.81
CA ASP A 986 -0.90 -17.85 -23.15
C ASP A 986 -2.15 -16.95 -23.23
N ALA A 987 -3.25 -17.38 -22.64
CA ALA A 987 -4.49 -16.61 -22.59
C ALA A 987 -4.37 -15.32 -21.73
N LEU A 988 -3.50 -15.30 -20.72
CA LEU A 988 -3.19 -14.11 -19.95
C LEU A 988 -2.36 -13.11 -20.77
N LEU A 989 -1.24 -13.55 -21.34
CA LEU A 989 -0.36 -12.69 -22.16
C LEU A 989 -1.06 -12.16 -23.42
N ARG A 990 -1.94 -12.94 -24.05
CA ARG A 990 -2.78 -12.50 -25.18
C ARG A 990 -4.04 -11.72 -24.76
N ASN A 991 -4.22 -11.36 -23.49
CA ASN A 991 -5.38 -10.60 -22.98
C ASN A 991 -6.75 -11.23 -23.34
N LYS A 992 -6.85 -12.57 -23.37
CA LYS A 992 -8.11 -13.27 -23.74
C LYS A 992 -9.16 -13.25 -22.63
N LEU A 993 -8.76 -13.06 -21.38
CA LEU A 993 -9.63 -13.21 -20.20
C LEU A 993 -10.01 -11.89 -19.51
N LEU A 994 -9.23 -10.82 -19.72
CA LEU A 994 -9.44 -9.46 -19.23
C LEU A 994 -9.02 -8.48 -20.34
N SER A 995 -9.54 -7.26 -20.34
CA SER A 995 -9.04 -6.23 -21.27
C SER A 995 -7.55 -5.91 -21.02
N PRO A 996 -6.79 -5.42 -22.02
CA PRO A 996 -5.37 -5.08 -21.83
C PRO A 996 -5.09 -4.13 -20.67
N VAL A 997 -6.00 -3.17 -20.40
CA VAL A 997 -5.90 -2.26 -19.25
C VAL A 997 -6.04 -3.01 -17.92
N GLN A 998 -7.03 -3.89 -17.81
CA GLN A 998 -7.23 -4.72 -16.62
C GLN A 998 -6.06 -5.67 -16.39
N MET A 999 -5.54 -6.31 -17.44
CA MET A 999 -4.38 -7.20 -17.35
C MET A 999 -3.13 -6.44 -16.86
N ARG A 1000 -2.84 -5.27 -17.43
CA ARG A 1000 -1.72 -4.43 -17.00
C ARG A 1000 -1.89 -3.87 -15.58
N LYS A 1001 -3.11 -3.67 -15.09
CA LYS A 1001 -3.38 -3.35 -13.67
C LYS A 1001 -3.14 -4.56 -12.77
N TRP A 1002 -3.62 -5.73 -13.19
CA TRP A 1002 -3.54 -6.98 -12.41
C TRP A 1002 -2.10 -7.48 -12.24
N LEU A 1003 -1.27 -7.30 -13.26
CA LEU A 1003 0.18 -7.53 -13.22
C LEU A 1003 0.95 -6.34 -12.63
N LYS A 1004 0.46 -5.72 -11.55
CA LYS A 1004 1.23 -4.75 -10.74
C LYS A 1004 1.54 -5.29 -9.35
N PRO A 1005 2.70 -4.94 -8.78
CA PRO A 1005 2.94 -5.17 -7.37
C PRO A 1005 2.00 -4.29 -6.54
N ALA A 1006 1.40 -4.88 -5.51
CA ALA A 1006 0.64 -4.22 -4.47
C ALA A 1006 1.54 -3.83 -3.29
N THR A 1007 2.58 -4.63 -2.98
CA THR A 1007 3.56 -4.32 -1.93
C THR A 1007 4.94 -4.91 -2.21
N GLY A 1008 5.95 -4.44 -1.47
CA GLY A 1008 7.29 -5.01 -1.45
C GLY A 1008 7.48 -6.02 -0.30
N THR A 1009 8.66 -6.62 -0.22
CA THR A 1009 9.09 -7.42 0.93
C THR A 1009 10.41 -6.89 1.49
N SER A 1010 10.94 -7.52 2.55
CA SER A 1010 12.31 -7.26 3.03
C SER A 1010 13.39 -7.64 2.00
N SER A 1011 13.05 -8.42 0.96
CA SER A 1011 13.92 -8.67 -0.19
C SER A 1011 13.63 -7.68 -1.32
N ARG A 1012 14.67 -6.99 -1.79
CA ARG A 1012 14.59 -6.12 -2.99
C ARG A 1012 14.26 -6.88 -4.28
N GLY A 1013 14.45 -8.20 -4.29
CA GLY A 1013 14.17 -9.07 -5.44
C GLY A 1013 12.79 -9.74 -5.39
N ILE A 1014 11.96 -9.48 -4.38
CA ILE A 1014 10.63 -10.09 -4.24
C ILE A 1014 9.59 -9.02 -3.90
N LEU A 1015 8.61 -8.86 -4.78
CA LEU A 1015 7.41 -8.05 -4.59
C LEU A 1015 6.18 -8.96 -4.60
N LEU A 1016 5.06 -8.48 -4.05
CA LEU A 1016 3.79 -9.20 -4.08
C LEU A 1016 2.73 -8.37 -4.81
N GLY A 1017 1.95 -9.02 -5.67
CA GLY A 1017 0.72 -8.51 -6.28
C GLY A 1017 -0.48 -9.38 -5.92
N GLU A 1018 -1.53 -9.31 -6.72
CA GLU A 1018 -2.79 -10.02 -6.49
C GLU A 1018 -2.93 -11.20 -7.48
N PRO A 1019 -2.54 -12.46 -7.23
CA PRO A 1019 -1.85 -13.04 -6.08
C PRO A 1019 -0.33 -13.16 -6.30
N TRP A 1020 0.22 -12.39 -7.24
CA TRP A 1020 1.51 -12.67 -7.89
C TRP A 1020 2.69 -12.59 -6.93
N GLU A 1021 3.55 -13.62 -6.95
CA GLU A 1021 4.90 -13.58 -6.42
C GLU A 1021 5.80 -13.02 -7.54
N ILE A 1022 6.20 -11.76 -7.43
CA ILE A 1022 6.93 -11.07 -8.49
C ILE A 1022 8.42 -11.10 -8.17
N PHE A 1023 9.18 -11.90 -8.90
CA PHE A 1023 10.63 -12.00 -8.74
C PHE A 1023 11.34 -11.01 -9.66
N ARG A 1024 12.19 -10.16 -9.09
CA ARG A 1024 12.92 -9.10 -9.78
C ARG A 1024 14.41 -9.41 -9.79
N THR A 1025 15.02 -9.41 -10.97
CA THR A 1025 16.47 -9.61 -11.14
C THR A 1025 17.07 -8.69 -12.21
N ASN A 1026 18.41 -8.56 -12.21
CA ASN A 1026 19.21 -7.79 -13.13
C ASN A 1026 20.36 -8.60 -13.78
N ASN A 1027 20.36 -9.94 -13.65
CA ASN A 1027 21.48 -10.80 -14.02
C ASN A 1027 21.18 -11.83 -15.12
N VAL A 1028 20.05 -11.65 -15.83
CA VAL A 1028 19.55 -12.57 -16.88
C VAL A 1028 19.63 -12.00 -18.30
N THR A 1029 20.07 -10.74 -18.45
CA THR A 1029 20.26 -10.07 -19.74
C THR A 1029 21.67 -9.47 -19.85
N LYS A 1030 22.21 -9.34 -21.07
CA LYS A 1030 23.57 -8.80 -21.31
C LYS A 1030 23.74 -7.36 -20.82
N ASP A 1031 22.66 -6.58 -20.89
CA ASP A 1031 22.58 -5.17 -20.46
C ASP A 1031 22.38 -5.00 -18.95
N GLY A 1032 22.01 -6.06 -18.22
CA GLY A 1032 21.78 -6.01 -16.77
C GLY A 1032 20.63 -5.11 -16.31
N ARG A 1033 19.59 -4.92 -17.16
CA ARG A 1033 18.36 -4.20 -16.75
C ARG A 1033 17.51 -5.03 -15.79
N LEU A 1034 16.57 -4.39 -15.09
CA LEU A 1034 15.58 -5.08 -14.27
C LEU A 1034 14.56 -5.83 -15.14
N ILE A 1035 14.37 -7.12 -14.85
CA ILE A 1035 13.31 -7.98 -15.39
C ILE A 1035 12.43 -8.44 -14.22
N ASP A 1036 11.11 -8.32 -14.39
CA ASP A 1036 10.10 -8.80 -13.44
C ASP A 1036 9.43 -10.07 -13.97
N PHE A 1037 9.51 -11.15 -13.19
CA PHE A 1037 8.83 -12.42 -13.44
C PHE A 1037 7.55 -12.47 -12.61
N TYR A 1038 6.40 -12.60 -13.27
CA TYR A 1038 5.11 -12.69 -12.58
C TYR A 1038 4.82 -14.16 -12.34
N THR A 1039 5.10 -14.61 -11.12
CA THR A 1039 5.04 -16.03 -10.77
C THR A 1039 3.90 -16.33 -9.80
N LYS A 1040 3.53 -17.60 -9.72
CA LYS A 1040 2.86 -18.15 -8.55
C LYS A 1040 3.35 -19.57 -8.31
N ALA A 1041 3.97 -19.80 -7.17
CA ALA A 1041 4.32 -21.13 -6.69
C ALA A 1041 3.11 -21.82 -6.02
N GLY A 1042 3.10 -23.14 -6.09
CA GLY A 1042 2.25 -24.01 -5.31
C GLY A 1042 3.09 -25.07 -4.60
N ASP A 1043 2.83 -25.27 -3.32
CA ASP A 1043 3.42 -26.35 -2.52
C ASP A 1043 2.31 -27.08 -1.76
N ILE A 1044 2.23 -28.40 -1.92
CA ILE A 1044 1.51 -29.30 -1.04
C ILE A 1044 2.31 -30.60 -0.91
N THR A 1045 3.26 -30.58 0.04
CA THR A 1045 4.05 -31.72 0.55
C THR A 1045 4.86 -32.49 -0.49
N THR A 1046 4.22 -33.37 -1.26
CA THR A 1046 4.82 -34.22 -2.30
C THR A 1046 4.57 -33.71 -3.71
N TYR A 1047 3.85 -32.60 -3.87
CA TYR A 1047 3.59 -31.95 -5.16
C TYR A 1047 3.93 -30.46 -5.08
N HIS A 1048 4.68 -29.98 -6.06
CA HIS A 1048 4.99 -28.57 -6.20
C HIS A 1048 4.79 -28.11 -7.63
N SER A 1049 4.45 -26.83 -7.79
CA SER A 1049 4.20 -26.20 -9.07
C SER A 1049 4.70 -24.76 -9.11
N LEU A 1050 5.03 -24.29 -10.30
CA LEU A 1050 5.43 -22.93 -10.55
C LEU A 1050 4.96 -22.53 -11.95
N MET A 1051 4.05 -21.56 -12.05
CA MET A 1051 3.73 -20.87 -13.30
C MET A 1051 4.42 -19.51 -13.30
N VAL A 1052 4.99 -19.11 -14.44
CA VAL A 1052 5.67 -17.84 -14.66
C VAL A 1052 5.21 -17.20 -15.97
N LEU A 1053 4.92 -15.90 -15.91
CA LEU A 1053 4.76 -15.04 -17.07
C LEU A 1053 5.96 -14.08 -17.17
N ILE A 1054 6.46 -13.87 -18.38
CA ILE A 1054 7.53 -12.92 -18.70
C ILE A 1054 7.01 -11.96 -19.79
N PRO A 1055 6.24 -10.92 -19.43
CA PRO A 1055 5.57 -10.02 -20.38
C PRO A 1055 6.54 -9.30 -21.34
N ASP A 1056 7.74 -8.96 -20.87
CA ASP A 1056 8.84 -8.37 -21.63
C ASP A 1056 9.15 -9.10 -22.95
N TYR A 1057 8.91 -10.41 -22.99
CA TYR A 1057 9.21 -11.29 -24.12
C TYR A 1057 8.01 -12.12 -24.59
N ASN A 1058 6.80 -11.87 -24.07
CA ASN A 1058 5.62 -12.70 -24.29
C ASN A 1058 5.83 -14.20 -23.98
N LEU A 1059 6.66 -14.55 -22.98
CA LEU A 1059 6.91 -15.95 -22.63
C LEU A 1059 6.05 -16.43 -21.46
N THR A 1060 5.52 -17.64 -21.57
CA THR A 1060 5.02 -18.45 -20.45
C THR A 1060 6.02 -19.57 -20.16
N VAL A 1061 6.29 -19.82 -18.88
CA VAL A 1061 7.06 -20.97 -18.41
C VAL A 1061 6.26 -21.64 -17.30
N SER A 1062 6.17 -22.97 -17.29
CA SER A 1062 5.58 -23.72 -16.18
C SER A 1062 6.39 -24.95 -15.86
N LEU A 1063 6.57 -25.22 -14.57
CA LEU A 1063 7.29 -26.38 -14.05
C LEU A 1063 6.44 -27.03 -12.95
N PHE A 1064 6.16 -28.32 -13.05
CA PHE A 1064 5.60 -29.12 -11.94
C PHE A 1064 6.58 -30.24 -11.58
N ASN A 1065 6.64 -30.59 -10.30
CA ASN A 1065 7.34 -31.78 -9.85
C ASN A 1065 6.55 -32.47 -8.73
N ALA A 1066 6.72 -33.79 -8.60
CA ALA A 1066 6.11 -34.55 -7.53
C ALA A 1066 6.93 -35.79 -7.16
N GLY A 1067 6.91 -36.14 -5.89
CA GLY A 1067 7.59 -37.31 -5.32
C GLY A 1067 8.61 -36.99 -4.24
N PRO A 1068 9.18 -38.01 -3.57
CA PRO A 1068 10.01 -37.84 -2.37
C PRO A 1068 11.45 -37.36 -2.62
N GLU A 1069 11.89 -37.26 -3.88
CA GLU A 1069 13.26 -36.88 -4.26
C GLU A 1069 13.35 -35.43 -4.74
N VAL A 1070 12.23 -34.70 -4.73
CA VAL A 1070 12.08 -33.33 -5.23
C VAL A 1070 11.37 -32.46 -4.18
N GLY A 1071 11.57 -31.14 -4.26
CA GLY A 1071 10.90 -30.16 -3.42
C GLY A 1071 10.55 -28.87 -4.17
N GLY A 1072 9.80 -27.99 -3.51
CA GLY A 1072 9.35 -26.71 -4.09
C GLY A 1072 10.48 -25.72 -4.40
N LEU A 1073 11.63 -25.82 -3.71
CA LEU A 1073 12.81 -25.00 -4.02
C LEU A 1073 13.51 -25.45 -5.32
N ASP A 1074 13.43 -26.72 -5.70
CA ASP A 1074 14.05 -27.21 -6.93
C ASP A 1074 13.44 -26.55 -8.16
N LEU A 1075 12.12 -26.26 -8.12
CA LEU A 1075 11.45 -25.50 -9.18
C LEU A 1075 12.01 -24.08 -9.33
N GLN A 1076 12.39 -23.42 -8.23
CA GLN A 1076 13.01 -22.09 -8.29
C GLN A 1076 14.44 -22.16 -8.83
N PHE A 1077 15.20 -23.21 -8.50
CA PHE A 1077 16.54 -23.43 -9.05
C PHE A 1077 16.49 -23.74 -10.54
N TRP A 1078 15.66 -24.69 -10.98
CA TRP A 1078 15.49 -25.00 -12.41
C TRP A 1078 14.94 -23.81 -13.19
N PHE A 1079 13.97 -23.06 -12.65
CA PHE A 1079 13.50 -21.82 -13.27
C PHE A 1079 14.64 -20.80 -13.42
N THR A 1080 15.48 -20.64 -12.38
CA THR A 1080 16.63 -19.74 -12.40
C THR A 1080 17.64 -20.12 -13.49
N ASP A 1081 17.92 -21.41 -13.64
CA ASP A 1081 18.89 -21.87 -14.64
C ASP A 1081 18.30 -21.83 -16.07
N ILE A 1082 17.00 -22.11 -16.22
CA ILE A 1082 16.25 -21.87 -17.47
C ILE A 1082 16.35 -20.41 -17.90
N VAL A 1083 16.05 -19.42 -17.04
CA VAL A 1083 16.06 -18.02 -17.47
C VAL A 1083 17.46 -17.47 -17.74
N LYS A 1084 18.50 -17.97 -17.06
CA LYS A 1084 19.90 -17.60 -17.34
C LYS A 1084 20.39 -18.06 -18.71
N GLU A 1085 19.94 -19.22 -19.17
CA GLU A 1085 20.31 -19.78 -20.48
C GLU A 1085 19.37 -19.24 -21.58
N LEU A 1086 18.06 -19.18 -21.33
CA LEU A 1086 17.05 -18.78 -22.31
C LEU A 1086 17.02 -17.28 -22.60
N LEU A 1087 17.00 -16.42 -21.58
CA LEU A 1087 16.75 -14.98 -21.82
C LEU A 1087 17.84 -14.28 -22.62
N PRO A 1088 19.14 -14.58 -22.47
CA PRO A 1088 20.16 -14.04 -23.37
C PRO A 1088 19.95 -14.43 -24.84
N ALA A 1089 19.44 -15.64 -25.11
CA ALA A 1089 19.15 -16.11 -26.47
C ALA A 1089 17.85 -15.51 -27.05
N ILE A 1090 16.83 -15.31 -26.22
CA ILE A 1090 15.58 -14.62 -26.60
C ILE A 1090 15.84 -13.13 -26.84
N GLU A 1091 16.67 -12.50 -26.02
CA GLU A 1091 17.15 -11.13 -26.22
C GLU A 1091 17.88 -11.00 -27.56
N GLU A 1092 18.78 -11.94 -27.89
CA GLU A 1092 19.51 -11.95 -29.16
C GLU A 1092 18.55 -12.08 -30.36
N ALA A 1093 17.60 -13.02 -30.31
CA ALA A 1093 16.58 -13.17 -31.35
C ALA A 1093 15.69 -11.91 -31.50
N GLY A 1094 15.29 -11.28 -30.39
CA GLY A 1094 14.51 -10.03 -30.39
C GLY A 1094 15.31 -8.84 -30.92
N LYS A 1095 16.62 -8.79 -30.64
CA LYS A 1095 17.54 -7.76 -31.15
C LYS A 1095 17.74 -7.87 -32.65
N ASP A 1096 18.00 -9.08 -33.17
CA ASP A 1096 18.13 -9.33 -34.61
C ASP A 1096 16.84 -9.01 -35.38
N GLU A 1097 15.68 -9.39 -34.83
CA GLU A 1097 14.37 -9.07 -35.45
C GLU A 1097 14.11 -7.55 -35.41
N ALA A 1098 14.34 -6.89 -34.28
CA ALA A 1098 14.10 -5.46 -34.12
C ALA A 1098 15.04 -4.62 -35.02
N ASP A 1099 16.33 -4.97 -35.13
CA ASP A 1099 17.28 -4.23 -35.99
C ASP A 1099 16.89 -4.33 -37.48
N LYS A 1100 16.47 -5.53 -37.94
CA LYS A 1100 15.91 -5.71 -39.29
C LYS A 1100 14.72 -4.78 -39.58
N ILE A 1101 13.80 -4.64 -38.62
CA ILE A 1101 12.56 -3.87 -38.79
C ILE A 1101 12.81 -2.36 -38.65
N TYR A 1102 13.35 -1.93 -37.50
CA TYR A 1102 13.45 -0.52 -37.11
C TYR A 1102 14.88 0.07 -37.22
N GLY A 1103 15.92 -0.76 -37.19
CA GLY A 1103 17.32 -0.31 -37.34
C GLY A 1103 17.62 0.22 -38.74
N GLY A 1104 18.54 1.16 -38.85
CA GLY A 1104 18.90 1.85 -40.10
C GLY A 1104 18.95 3.38 -39.98
N THR A 1105 19.26 4.05 -41.10
CA THR A 1105 19.22 5.51 -41.17
C THR A 1105 17.87 5.98 -41.70
N TYR A 1106 17.37 7.07 -41.12
CA TYR A 1106 16.17 7.78 -41.50
C TYR A 1106 16.57 9.17 -41.96
N SER A 1107 16.03 9.62 -43.08
CA SER A 1107 16.32 10.94 -43.64
C SER A 1107 15.07 11.70 -44.08
N ASP A 1108 15.15 13.03 -43.95
CA ASP A 1108 14.29 13.97 -44.65
C ASP A 1108 15.15 15.02 -45.34
N LYS A 1109 15.07 15.04 -46.68
CA LYS A 1109 15.84 15.94 -47.54
C LYS A 1109 15.26 17.35 -47.60
N GLU A 1110 13.97 17.54 -47.31
CA GLU A 1110 13.34 18.86 -47.33
C GLU A 1110 13.77 19.68 -46.12
N THR A 1111 13.75 19.08 -44.93
CA THR A 1111 14.23 19.76 -43.72
C THR A 1111 15.73 19.64 -43.49
N ASN A 1112 16.47 18.80 -44.22
CA ASN A 1112 17.86 18.44 -43.90
C ASN A 1112 17.97 17.88 -42.47
N SER A 1113 17.23 16.79 -42.23
CA SER A 1113 17.20 16.06 -40.97
C SER A 1113 17.60 14.60 -41.18
N THR A 1114 18.34 14.04 -40.23
CA THR A 1114 18.82 12.64 -40.25
C THR A 1114 18.81 12.04 -38.85
N LEU A 1115 18.64 10.73 -38.77
CA LEU A 1115 18.71 9.95 -37.54
C LEU A 1115 19.17 8.52 -37.89
N THR A 1116 20.12 7.95 -37.16
CA THR A 1116 20.48 6.54 -37.32
C THR A 1116 20.12 5.77 -36.06
N LEU A 1117 19.35 4.70 -36.22
CA LEU A 1117 18.99 3.74 -35.18
C LEU A 1117 19.81 2.46 -35.35
N SER A 1118 20.34 1.94 -34.26
CA SER A 1118 21.07 0.66 -34.24
C SER A 1118 20.86 -0.08 -32.92
N VAL A 1119 20.83 -1.40 -32.96
CA VAL A 1119 20.87 -2.24 -31.75
C VAL A 1119 22.32 -2.54 -31.33
N ASP A 1120 22.59 -2.56 -30.03
CA ASP A 1120 23.87 -2.97 -29.44
C ASP A 1120 23.64 -3.85 -28.19
N ASP A 1121 24.69 -4.12 -27.40
CA ASP A 1121 24.60 -4.93 -26.17
C ASP A 1121 23.83 -4.26 -25.01
N GLN A 1122 23.35 -3.01 -25.14
CA GLN A 1122 22.64 -2.27 -24.09
C GLN A 1122 21.10 -2.31 -24.30
N SER A 1123 20.35 -1.51 -23.54
CA SER A 1123 18.89 -1.51 -23.54
C SER A 1123 18.30 -0.53 -24.55
N GLY A 1124 17.39 -1.00 -25.42
CA GLY A 1124 16.70 -0.17 -26.43
C GLY A 1124 17.61 0.31 -27.57
N PHE A 1125 17.01 0.91 -28.60
CA PHE A 1125 17.76 1.39 -29.76
C PHE A 1125 18.71 2.52 -29.40
N HIS A 1126 19.96 2.42 -29.84
CA HIS A 1126 20.90 3.52 -29.80
C HIS A 1126 20.57 4.54 -30.89
N ILE A 1127 20.45 5.82 -30.52
CA ILE A 1127 20.30 6.93 -31.48
C ILE A 1127 21.67 7.57 -31.73
N THR A 1128 22.06 7.62 -33.00
CA THR A 1128 23.26 8.32 -33.48
C THR A 1128 22.95 9.20 -34.69
N ASN A 1129 23.91 10.03 -35.12
CA ASN A 1129 23.79 10.93 -36.29
C ASN A 1129 22.53 11.82 -36.29
N TRP A 1130 22.07 12.21 -35.10
CA TRP A 1130 20.80 12.91 -34.91
C TRP A 1130 20.93 14.40 -35.24
N THR A 1131 20.51 14.74 -36.45
CA THR A 1131 20.45 16.11 -36.97
C THR A 1131 19.00 16.46 -37.28
N VAL A 1132 18.52 17.63 -36.83
CA VAL A 1132 17.19 18.13 -37.21
C VAL A 1132 17.33 19.56 -37.71
N ARG A 1133 16.88 19.84 -38.94
CA ARG A 1133 17.03 21.17 -39.57
C ARG A 1133 18.48 21.68 -39.60
N GLY A 1134 19.42 20.77 -39.89
CA GLY A 1134 20.87 21.05 -39.85
C GLY A 1134 21.47 21.25 -38.45
N VAL A 1135 20.69 21.11 -37.36
CA VAL A 1135 21.17 21.23 -35.98
C VAL A 1135 21.48 19.84 -35.42
N ASP A 1136 22.73 19.65 -35.00
CA ASP A 1136 23.16 18.47 -34.24
C ASP A 1136 22.48 18.48 -32.86
N ILE A 1137 21.56 17.54 -32.64
CA ILE A 1137 20.76 17.47 -31.41
C ILE A 1137 21.63 17.03 -30.24
N ALA A 1138 22.57 16.09 -30.43
CA ALA A 1138 23.46 15.64 -29.36
C ALA A 1138 24.32 16.77 -28.79
N LYS A 1139 24.80 17.68 -29.64
CA LYS A 1139 25.58 18.88 -29.24
C LYS A 1139 24.74 20.01 -28.64
N THR A 1140 23.41 19.96 -28.74
CA THR A 1140 22.52 21.05 -28.29
C THR A 1140 21.55 20.65 -27.17
N TYR A 1141 21.35 19.34 -26.95
CA TYR A 1141 20.34 18.79 -26.03
C TYR A 1141 20.45 19.31 -24.59
N ARG A 1142 21.65 19.53 -24.03
CA ARG A 1142 21.83 20.13 -22.69
C ARG A 1142 21.29 21.57 -22.57
N SER A 1143 20.88 22.20 -23.67
CA SER A 1143 20.18 23.51 -23.68
C SER A 1143 18.67 23.40 -23.46
N ILE A 1144 18.10 22.20 -23.59
CA ILE A 1144 16.67 21.91 -23.42
C ILE A 1144 16.37 21.89 -21.91
N ASP A 1145 16.09 23.08 -21.39
CA ASP A 1145 15.88 23.37 -19.96
C ASP A 1145 14.86 24.53 -19.82
N LEU A 1146 14.40 24.82 -18.61
CA LEU A 1146 13.43 25.88 -18.32
C LEU A 1146 14.00 26.88 -17.29
N PRO A 1147 14.50 28.06 -17.70
CA PRO A 1147 14.64 28.54 -19.09
C PRO A 1147 15.79 27.87 -19.85
N PRO A 1148 15.77 27.88 -21.20
CA PRO A 1148 16.81 27.25 -22.01
C PRO A 1148 18.16 27.95 -21.84
N LYS A 1149 19.24 27.15 -21.83
CA LYS A 1149 20.59 27.60 -21.47
C LYS A 1149 21.50 27.71 -22.68
N PHE A 1150 22.00 28.92 -22.96
CA PHE A 1150 22.96 29.19 -24.02
C PHE A 1150 24.18 29.98 -23.49
N PRO A 1151 25.42 29.67 -23.93
CA PRO A 1151 25.79 28.54 -24.81
C PRO A 1151 25.48 27.18 -24.16
N THR A 1152 25.36 26.12 -24.97
CA THR A 1152 25.03 24.76 -24.47
C THR A 1152 25.96 24.38 -23.31
N PRO A 1153 25.43 23.93 -22.16
CA PRO A 1153 26.27 23.40 -21.07
C PRO A 1153 27.15 22.24 -21.56
N PRO A 1154 28.44 22.18 -21.14
CA PRO A 1154 29.35 21.14 -21.59
C PRO A 1154 28.97 19.75 -21.07
N GLY A 1155 29.44 18.73 -21.79
CA GLY A 1155 29.34 17.32 -21.42
C GLY A 1155 28.51 16.48 -22.40
N GLU A 1156 28.60 15.17 -22.27
CA GLU A 1156 28.07 14.20 -23.23
C GLU A 1156 26.61 13.82 -22.92
N VAL A 1157 25.80 13.60 -23.95
CA VAL A 1157 24.46 13.03 -23.80
C VAL A 1157 24.34 11.83 -24.74
N ARG A 1158 23.88 10.70 -24.19
CA ARG A 1158 23.66 9.44 -24.90
C ARG A 1158 22.16 9.16 -24.92
N PHE A 1159 21.65 8.69 -26.04
CA PHE A 1159 20.22 8.55 -26.27
C PHE A 1159 19.83 7.09 -26.53
N ARG A 1160 18.70 6.69 -25.94
CA ARG A 1160 18.07 5.38 -26.12
C ARG A 1160 16.58 5.52 -26.42
N LEU A 1161 16.04 4.71 -27.31
CA LEU A 1161 14.63 4.72 -27.70
C LEU A 1161 13.92 3.44 -27.23
N TYR A 1162 12.76 3.60 -26.58
CA TYR A 1162 11.98 2.52 -25.96
C TYR A 1162 10.50 2.57 -26.36
N PRO A 1163 9.81 1.42 -26.51
CA PRO A 1163 8.40 1.38 -26.87
C PRO A 1163 7.50 1.77 -25.68
N THR A 1164 6.28 2.24 -25.95
CA THR A 1164 5.33 2.69 -24.91
C THR A 1164 4.13 1.76 -24.68
N ASP A 1165 4.04 0.64 -25.40
CA ASP A 1165 2.85 -0.23 -25.52
C ASP A 1165 1.60 0.47 -26.13
N LEU A 1166 1.73 1.73 -26.58
CA LEU A 1166 0.73 2.42 -27.39
C LEU A 1166 0.96 2.10 -28.87
N LYS A 1167 -0.04 1.50 -29.52
CA LYS A 1167 -0.01 1.12 -30.94
C LYS A 1167 -1.40 1.10 -31.58
N THR A 1168 -1.43 1.26 -32.89
CA THR A 1168 -2.56 0.98 -33.78
C THR A 1168 -2.22 -0.25 -34.65
N ASP A 1169 -3.01 -0.52 -35.68
CA ASP A 1169 -2.69 -1.59 -36.65
C ASP A 1169 -1.48 -1.25 -37.54
N THR A 1170 -1.11 0.04 -37.63
CA THR A 1170 -0.05 0.55 -38.53
C THR A 1170 0.98 1.44 -37.84
N GLU A 1171 0.79 1.81 -36.57
CA GLU A 1171 1.69 2.75 -35.88
C GLU A 1171 2.09 2.26 -34.49
N THR A 1172 3.34 2.52 -34.09
CA THR A 1172 3.84 2.28 -32.73
C THR A 1172 4.46 3.54 -32.14
N SER A 1173 4.11 3.87 -30.89
CA SER A 1173 4.62 5.06 -30.18
C SER A 1173 5.76 4.70 -29.24
N TRP A 1174 6.80 5.52 -29.27
CA TRP A 1174 8.06 5.33 -28.55
C TRP A 1174 8.46 6.60 -27.79
N ARG A 1175 9.32 6.43 -26.78
CA ARG A 1175 9.92 7.52 -26.01
C ARG A 1175 11.43 7.41 -26.01
N MET A 1176 12.10 8.52 -26.30
CA MET A 1176 13.54 8.66 -26.18
C MET A 1176 13.90 9.03 -24.74
N LEU A 1177 14.96 8.42 -24.21
CA LEU A 1177 15.58 8.80 -22.95
C LEU A 1177 17.03 9.23 -23.19
N SER A 1178 17.37 10.36 -22.59
CA SER A 1178 18.74 10.88 -22.51
C SER A 1178 19.42 10.43 -21.23
N THR A 1179 20.70 10.07 -21.32
CA THR A 1179 21.56 9.75 -20.17
C THR A 1179 22.88 10.54 -20.28
N SER A 1180 23.38 11.01 -19.14
CA SER A 1180 24.71 11.59 -18.98
C SER A 1180 25.85 10.60 -19.34
N SER A 1181 27.11 11.03 -19.28
CA SER A 1181 28.24 10.10 -19.41
C SER A 1181 28.25 9.09 -18.25
N GLU A 1182 28.84 7.91 -18.45
CA GLU A 1182 28.90 6.89 -17.38
C GLU A 1182 29.58 7.41 -16.10
N GLU A 1183 30.57 8.28 -16.26
CA GLU A 1183 31.35 8.80 -15.14
C GLU A 1183 30.55 9.83 -14.34
N GLU A 1184 29.75 10.68 -15.01
CA GLU A 1184 28.79 11.57 -14.34
C GLU A 1184 27.73 10.77 -13.57
N VAL A 1185 27.19 9.69 -14.16
CA VAL A 1185 26.21 8.79 -13.50
C VAL A 1185 26.83 8.16 -12.25
N LYS A 1186 28.00 7.52 -12.36
CA LYS A 1186 28.71 6.92 -11.22
C LYS A 1186 29.02 7.94 -10.12
N GLN A 1187 29.36 9.17 -10.47
CA GLN A 1187 29.59 10.25 -9.49
C GLN A 1187 28.31 10.65 -8.75
N VAL A 1188 27.18 10.75 -9.44
CA VAL A 1188 25.87 11.02 -8.80
C VAL A 1188 25.51 9.87 -7.86
N ASP A 1189 25.53 8.62 -8.33
CA ASP A 1189 25.15 7.47 -7.53
C ASP A 1189 26.07 7.25 -6.32
N SER A 1190 27.37 7.52 -6.45
CA SER A 1190 28.33 7.46 -5.32
C SER A 1190 28.02 8.42 -4.16
N ARG A 1191 27.14 9.41 -4.38
CA ARG A 1191 26.71 10.40 -3.39
C ARG A 1191 25.32 10.14 -2.81
N LEU A 1192 24.60 9.14 -3.30
CA LEU A 1192 23.24 8.81 -2.88
C LEU A 1192 23.23 7.61 -1.93
N ALA A 1193 22.32 7.63 -0.95
CA ALA A 1193 22.21 6.56 0.05
C ALA A 1193 21.42 5.34 -0.46
N TRP A 1194 20.66 5.51 -1.54
CA TRP A 1194 19.97 4.44 -2.25
C TRP A 1194 20.74 4.09 -3.54
N PRO A 1195 20.80 2.80 -3.92
CA PRO A 1195 21.45 2.40 -5.17
C PRO A 1195 20.79 3.08 -6.37
N ASP A 1196 21.61 3.41 -7.37
CA ASP A 1196 21.16 3.82 -8.71
C ASP A 1196 20.18 5.01 -8.67
N GLY A 1197 20.35 5.90 -7.69
CA GLY A 1197 19.46 7.02 -7.45
C GLY A 1197 19.44 8.10 -8.54
N SER A 1198 20.37 8.03 -9.49
CA SER A 1198 20.34 8.75 -10.76
C SER A 1198 19.24 8.25 -11.73
N CYS A 1199 18.72 7.04 -11.53
CA CYS A 1199 17.73 6.35 -12.37
C CYS A 1199 16.31 6.91 -12.16
N ASN A 1200 16.10 8.17 -12.58
CA ASN A 1200 14.85 8.92 -12.36
C ASN A 1200 13.93 8.99 -13.61
N THR A 1201 13.97 7.97 -14.46
CA THR A 1201 13.25 7.93 -15.76
C THR A 1201 11.75 8.17 -15.66
N TRP A 1202 11.10 7.66 -14.61
CA TRP A 1202 9.65 7.85 -14.40
C TRP A 1202 9.25 9.33 -14.27
N ALA A 1203 10.19 10.20 -13.87
CA ALA A 1203 9.97 11.62 -13.65
C ALA A 1203 10.56 12.51 -14.76
N SER A 1204 11.15 11.94 -15.83
CA SER A 1204 11.75 12.71 -16.94
C SER A 1204 10.92 12.69 -18.23
N VAL A 1205 10.17 11.61 -18.49
CA VAL A 1205 9.36 11.45 -19.71
C VAL A 1205 8.20 12.44 -19.76
N ASP A 1206 7.94 12.99 -20.95
CA ASP A 1206 6.85 13.93 -21.28
C ASP A 1206 6.95 15.30 -20.58
N ARG A 1207 8.10 15.62 -19.96
CA ARG A 1207 8.26 16.87 -19.20
C ARG A 1207 8.46 18.11 -20.03
N ILE A 1208 9.24 18.02 -21.11
CA ILE A 1208 9.60 19.19 -21.93
C ILE A 1208 8.88 19.10 -23.27
N VAL A 1209 7.83 19.90 -23.40
CA VAL A 1209 6.98 19.97 -24.59
C VAL A 1209 7.22 21.24 -25.38
N TYR A 1210 7.25 21.13 -26.71
CA TYR A 1210 7.20 22.26 -27.62
C TYR A 1210 5.81 22.33 -28.27
N GLN A 1211 5.05 23.38 -27.96
CA GLN A 1211 3.66 23.54 -28.41
C GLN A 1211 2.80 22.28 -28.14
N LEU A 1212 2.76 21.84 -26.87
CA LEU A 1212 2.05 20.66 -26.37
C LEU A 1212 2.58 19.28 -26.83
N LEU A 1213 3.64 19.22 -27.64
CA LEU A 1213 4.23 17.97 -28.11
C LEU A 1213 5.59 17.70 -27.45
N ALA A 1214 5.75 16.53 -26.83
CA ALA A 1214 6.99 16.10 -26.22
C ALA A 1214 8.12 15.94 -27.27
N HIS A 1215 9.28 16.55 -27.01
CA HIS A 1215 10.43 16.48 -27.91
C HIS A 1215 11.04 15.06 -28.01
N GLU A 1216 10.78 14.24 -27.00
CA GLU A 1216 11.20 12.84 -26.91
C GLU A 1216 10.18 11.82 -27.45
N HIS A 1217 9.07 12.27 -28.05
CA HIS A 1217 8.05 11.39 -28.65
C HIS A 1217 8.37 11.07 -30.12
N PHE A 1218 8.50 9.77 -30.40
CA PHE A 1218 8.76 9.21 -31.72
C PHE A 1218 7.59 8.28 -32.09
N VAL A 1219 7.14 8.32 -33.35
CA VAL A 1219 6.10 7.41 -33.87
C VAL A 1219 6.62 6.74 -35.14
N PHE A 1220 6.61 5.41 -35.17
CA PHE A 1220 6.90 4.64 -36.39
C PHE A 1220 5.59 4.27 -37.07
N THR A 1221 5.55 4.41 -38.40
CA THR A 1221 4.52 3.84 -39.25
C THR A 1221 5.08 2.59 -39.92
N GLU A 1222 4.35 1.48 -39.83
CA GLU A 1222 4.74 0.14 -40.28
C GLU A 1222 3.91 -0.27 -41.53
N SER A 1223 4.53 -0.99 -42.47
CA SER A 1223 3.93 -1.38 -43.76
C SER A 1223 2.78 -2.39 -43.64
N SER A 1224 2.82 -3.23 -42.61
CA SER A 1224 1.85 -4.28 -42.31
C SER A 1224 2.15 -4.92 -40.94
N SER A 1225 1.24 -5.74 -40.42
CA SER A 1225 1.45 -6.56 -39.22
C SER A 1225 2.07 -7.92 -39.56
N GLY A 1226 3.13 -8.34 -38.84
CA GLY A 1226 3.70 -9.70 -38.95
C GLY A 1226 5.23 -9.74 -38.93
N SER A 1227 5.84 -10.86 -39.33
CA SER A 1227 7.31 -11.04 -39.37
C SER A 1227 8.01 -10.33 -40.54
N ASP A 1228 7.25 -9.97 -41.57
CA ASP A 1228 7.73 -9.23 -42.75
C ASP A 1228 7.44 -7.72 -42.64
N ARG A 1229 7.01 -7.25 -41.46
CA ARG A 1229 6.78 -5.83 -41.19
C ARG A 1229 8.06 -5.01 -41.39
N THR A 1230 7.89 -3.82 -41.97
CA THR A 1230 8.96 -2.86 -42.17
C THR A 1230 8.48 -1.46 -41.79
N VAL A 1231 9.35 -0.66 -41.19
CA VAL A 1231 9.07 0.77 -41.00
C VAL A 1231 9.09 1.48 -42.35
N VAL A 1232 8.00 2.18 -42.68
CA VAL A 1232 7.92 3.05 -43.86
C VAL A 1232 8.25 4.51 -43.53
N GLN A 1233 7.94 4.94 -42.30
CA GLN A 1233 8.08 6.33 -41.87
C GLN A 1233 8.39 6.40 -40.36
N LEU A 1234 9.16 7.41 -39.96
CA LEU A 1234 9.40 7.79 -38.58
C LEU A 1234 9.08 9.29 -38.39
N GLU A 1235 8.13 9.60 -37.52
CA GLU A 1235 7.82 10.96 -37.07
C GLU A 1235 8.57 11.31 -35.78
N LEU A 1236 9.25 12.46 -35.77
CA LEU A 1236 9.76 13.12 -34.57
C LEU A 1236 8.72 14.15 -34.10
N VAL A 1237 7.78 13.73 -33.25
CA VAL A 1237 6.51 14.45 -32.99
C VAL A 1237 6.75 15.87 -32.46
N GLY A 1238 7.58 16.04 -31.43
CA GLY A 1238 7.89 17.38 -30.89
C GLY A 1238 8.72 18.28 -31.82
N TYR A 1239 9.46 17.69 -32.76
CA TYR A 1239 10.21 18.44 -33.79
C TYR A 1239 9.37 18.74 -35.03
N ARG A 1240 8.27 17.99 -35.25
CA ARG A 1240 7.41 18.00 -36.44
C ARG A 1240 8.22 17.76 -37.72
N VAL A 1241 8.88 16.61 -37.77
CA VAL A 1241 9.66 16.14 -38.93
C VAL A 1241 9.33 14.68 -39.19
N ASN A 1242 8.97 14.38 -40.44
CA ASN A 1242 8.68 13.05 -40.92
C ASN A 1242 9.84 12.57 -41.79
N MET A 1243 10.48 11.48 -41.41
CA MET A 1243 11.60 10.89 -42.14
C MET A 1243 11.22 9.53 -42.71
N THR A 1244 11.78 9.21 -43.88
CA THR A 1244 11.70 7.87 -44.48
C THR A 1244 12.94 7.07 -44.13
N LYS A 1245 12.80 5.74 -44.00
CA LYS A 1245 13.94 4.83 -43.88
C LYS A 1245 14.74 4.84 -45.19
N ASP A 1246 16.06 5.01 -45.11
CA ASP A 1246 16.94 4.88 -46.26
C ASP A 1246 17.05 3.39 -46.67
N ASN A 1247 17.07 3.12 -47.98
CA ASN A 1247 17.16 1.77 -48.57
C ASN A 1247 18.59 1.22 -48.59
#